data_AF-A0AAU0TWA3-F1
#
_entry.id   AF-A0AAU0TWA3-F1
#
_cell.length_a   1.000
_cell.length_b   1.000
_cell.length_c   1.000
_cell.angle_alpha   90.00
_cell.angle_beta   90.00
_cell.angle_gamma   90.00
#
_symmetry.space_group_name_H-M   'P 1'
#
loop_
_entity.id
_entity.type
_entity.pdbx_description
1 polymer ?
#
loop_
_entity_poly.entity_id
_entity_poly.type
_entity_poly.pdbx_seq_one_letter_code
_entity_poly.pdbx_strand_id
1 'polypeptide(L)'
;MEADCKALLRRQWFLALTLVATCEHTWGVNLPPGASVTVAAGEPAQSWALNAANLSVSPGGQTLDISTTTGSTVTLNGATVSATSLRALVLTESTGVITDSTLTSTGNTGLSVVRGNDVNVPGSTATVTNSVITAAGRGLNVSGGSTATVINSTITGTGAVGASVAGDGLGISLVGGEAILQGSQATGSTHGAGLFSNIPSTATPTLVLDGSGLTSGTGSAILVGNIGTPPMRADIEVLNGSTLTSGNGVLLEVGLASSPAGSVTAAQMTIDNSHLVGDVQVLAGSTADIVMRNGATLTGTMSNISSLDMNGSSVTGNVVELSGSAAPVSLSAGSTFTGSLTNIGSLRLDNSAMTGDIVQDPQTPASLTLANGGRLTGTVTGAQGMSVDNTSVFNMVNDSSVGALTLEGGTVNLRGGQGALRTLTASSLSGNGTFALGTDLAGHLSDLVNITGNASGSHTLEIQNTGAEPVKEDYAQQVVHTGSGPASFSVMGGRVDAGTFTYDLQQRGTDWYLVQATVDEGVAGGGGSDGGGGTGGEEPVISPSTEAVIGVFSAAPTVWYGELTTLRSRMGELRNGHEQGGVWVRTYGNKYNVSATDQVQYSQTQQGISFGADTALSSDGKWLVGVLGGYSNSQLDMQLGTTGQVNSYYLGLYSTWMSKDGYYIDAIVKANRFKNKADVTMSDGNNARGDYNNYGTGGSVEAGRHFDLSNGWFIEPYVQGSALWVQGENYSLDNGLNARSNKADSFLGKVGTHVGRTIPLESGGFVQPYVKLAAAHEFAKSNEVRVNNTTFSDDLSGTRGEVGAGMAAQISNVLQLHADVDYSNGKNIEQPWGVSVGLRFTW
;
A
#
# COMPACT_ATOMS: atom_id res chain seq x y z
N MET A 1 -74.54 13.01 -56.21
CA MET A 1 -75.18 14.35 -56.21
C MET A 1 -74.15 15.32 -56.76
N GLU A 2 -74.52 16.02 -57.85
CA GLU A 2 -73.84 17.16 -58.53
C GLU A 2 -72.41 16.92 -59.05
N ALA A 3 -72.07 16.76 -60.34
CA ALA A 3 -72.45 17.34 -61.65
C ALA A 3 -71.88 18.74 -61.96
N ASP A 4 -70.82 18.78 -62.80
CA ASP A 4 -70.60 19.72 -63.93
C ASP A 4 -69.43 19.15 -64.77
N CYS A 5 -69.48 18.74 -66.05
CA CYS A 5 -70.13 19.22 -67.29
C CYS A 5 -69.40 20.40 -67.99
N LYS A 6 -68.56 20.12 -69.00
CA LYS A 6 -68.84 20.44 -70.43
C LYS A 6 -67.64 20.23 -71.36
N ALA A 7 -67.98 19.62 -72.48
CA ALA A 7 -67.17 19.37 -73.68
C ALA A 7 -67.40 20.46 -74.76
N LEU A 8 -66.52 20.54 -75.76
CA LEU A 8 -66.84 20.84 -77.18
C LEU A 8 -65.57 20.56 -78.04
N LEU A 9 -65.54 19.46 -78.82
CA LEU A 9 -65.69 19.38 -80.29
C LEU A 9 -64.51 20.01 -81.06
N ARG A 10 -63.83 19.39 -82.05
CA ARG A 10 -64.31 18.57 -83.18
C ARG A 10 -63.11 18.10 -84.03
N ARG A 11 -63.22 16.89 -84.63
CA ARG A 11 -62.75 16.46 -85.98
C ARG A 11 -61.23 16.47 -86.27
N GLN A 12 -60.59 15.57 -87.04
CA GLN A 12 -60.94 14.40 -87.85
C GLN A 12 -59.59 13.99 -88.56
N TRP A 13 -59.46 12.73 -89.01
CA TRP A 13 -58.49 12.18 -90.00
C TRP A 13 -57.16 11.51 -89.54
N PHE A 14 -57.15 10.19 -89.80
CA PHE A 14 -56.10 9.29 -90.33
C PHE A 14 -54.86 8.86 -89.51
N LEU A 15 -54.75 7.52 -89.43
CA LEU A 15 -53.61 6.61 -89.33
C LEU A 15 -52.20 7.21 -89.19
N ALA A 16 -51.48 6.79 -88.15
CA ALA A 16 -50.22 6.06 -88.30
C ALA A 16 -49.78 5.43 -86.96
N LEU A 17 -49.30 4.20 -87.08
CA LEU A 17 -48.68 3.37 -86.06
C LEU A 17 -47.49 4.11 -85.40
N THR A 18 -47.59 4.51 -84.14
CA THR A 18 -46.42 4.92 -83.33
C THR A 18 -46.11 3.84 -82.31
N LEU A 19 -45.08 3.07 -82.63
CA LEU A 19 -44.25 2.30 -81.72
C LEU A 19 -43.96 3.16 -80.47
N VAL A 20 -44.52 2.80 -79.32
CA VAL A 20 -43.99 3.26 -78.04
C VAL A 20 -42.80 2.34 -77.78
N ALA A 21 -41.61 2.83 -78.11
CA ALA A 21 -40.36 2.20 -77.72
C ALA A 21 -40.28 2.19 -76.19
N THR A 22 -40.56 1.03 -75.59
CA THR A 22 -40.05 0.69 -74.26
C THR A 22 -38.53 0.78 -74.35
N CYS A 23 -37.94 1.72 -73.61
CA CYS A 23 -36.49 1.78 -73.48
C CYS A 23 -36.07 0.55 -72.66
N GLU A 24 -35.67 -0.51 -73.36
CA GLU A 24 -35.04 -1.68 -72.78
C GLU A 24 -33.69 -1.25 -72.18
N HIS A 25 -33.46 -1.61 -70.91
CA HIS A 25 -32.12 -1.59 -70.32
C HIS A 25 -31.17 -2.38 -71.23
N THR A 26 -30.21 -1.70 -71.86
CA THR A 26 -29.16 -2.37 -72.62
C THR A 26 -28.21 -3.04 -71.64
N TRP A 27 -28.07 -4.35 -71.77
CA TRP A 27 -27.29 -5.22 -70.89
C TRP A 27 -25.80 -4.94 -71.09
N GLY A 28 -25.02 -4.98 -70.01
CA GLY A 28 -23.56 -4.83 -70.01
C GLY A 28 -22.82 -5.91 -70.80
N VAL A 29 -21.48 -5.81 -70.83
CA VAL A 29 -20.62 -6.78 -71.51
C VAL A 29 -20.61 -8.11 -70.74
N ASN A 30 -21.04 -9.18 -71.40
CA ASN A 30 -21.03 -10.54 -70.87
C ASN A 30 -19.76 -11.26 -71.29
N LEU A 31 -18.93 -11.68 -70.32
CA LEU A 31 -17.75 -12.51 -70.56
C LEU A 31 -18.08 -13.99 -70.36
N PRO A 32 -17.99 -14.82 -71.42
CA PRO A 32 -18.26 -16.25 -71.31
C PRO A 32 -17.13 -16.99 -70.58
N PRO A 33 -17.36 -18.25 -70.15
CA PRO A 33 -16.35 -19.08 -69.51
C PRO A 33 -15.01 -19.11 -70.25
N GLY A 34 -13.93 -18.86 -69.52
CA GLY A 34 -12.56 -18.80 -70.03
C GLY A 34 -12.16 -17.49 -70.73
N ALA A 35 -13.10 -16.55 -70.95
CA ALA A 35 -12.78 -15.26 -71.55
C ALA A 35 -11.95 -14.40 -70.58
N SER A 36 -11.07 -13.57 -71.14
CA SER A 36 -10.25 -12.62 -70.39
C SER A 36 -10.22 -11.28 -71.12
N VAL A 37 -10.54 -10.19 -70.42
CA VAL A 37 -10.55 -8.83 -70.99
C VAL A 37 -9.81 -7.86 -70.09
N THR A 38 -9.15 -6.88 -70.70
CA THR A 38 -8.53 -5.74 -70.01
C THR A 38 -9.21 -4.45 -70.43
N VAL A 39 -9.70 -3.67 -69.46
CA VAL A 39 -10.24 -2.32 -69.66
C VAL A 39 -9.13 -1.30 -69.42
N ALA A 40 -8.87 -0.45 -70.40
CA ALA A 40 -7.82 0.56 -70.36
C ALA A 40 -8.36 1.97 -70.04
N ALA A 41 -7.45 2.88 -69.70
CA ALA A 41 -7.80 4.29 -69.50
C ALA A 41 -8.36 4.92 -70.79
N GLY A 42 -9.43 5.71 -70.64
CA GLY A 42 -10.09 6.40 -71.76
C GLY A 42 -11.15 5.58 -72.51
N GLU A 43 -11.29 4.29 -72.19
CA GLU A 43 -12.41 3.49 -72.67
C GLU A 43 -13.73 3.93 -71.99
N PRO A 44 -14.87 3.87 -72.69
CA PRO A 44 -16.17 4.21 -72.09
C PRO A 44 -16.52 3.22 -70.99
N ALA A 45 -16.97 3.74 -69.83
CA ALA A 45 -17.40 2.91 -68.71
C ALA A 45 -18.61 2.04 -69.10
N GLN A 46 -18.51 0.74 -68.81
CA GLN A 46 -19.55 -0.26 -69.08
C GLN A 46 -19.80 -1.12 -67.84
N SER A 47 -20.98 -1.72 -67.76
CA SER A 47 -21.29 -2.79 -66.80
C SER A 47 -20.75 -4.12 -67.29
N TRP A 48 -20.27 -4.97 -66.39
CA TRP A 48 -19.63 -6.25 -66.71
C TRP A 48 -20.29 -7.41 -65.97
N ALA A 49 -20.59 -8.48 -66.69
CA ALA A 49 -21.05 -9.73 -66.13
C ALA A 49 -20.09 -10.86 -66.53
N LEU A 50 -19.48 -11.50 -65.54
CA LEU A 50 -18.47 -12.54 -65.71
C LEU A 50 -19.05 -13.90 -65.31
N ASN A 51 -18.84 -14.90 -66.16
CA ASN A 51 -19.11 -16.29 -65.83
C ASN A 51 -17.86 -17.13 -66.06
N ALA A 52 -17.22 -17.60 -64.98
CA ALA A 52 -15.93 -18.30 -65.03
C ALA A 52 -14.90 -17.60 -65.93
N ALA A 53 -14.83 -16.27 -65.83
CA ALA A 53 -14.07 -15.39 -66.71
C ALA A 53 -13.16 -14.43 -65.92
N ASN A 54 -12.25 -13.74 -66.61
CA ASN A 54 -11.30 -12.81 -66.01
C ASN A 54 -11.51 -11.38 -66.53
N LEU A 55 -11.65 -10.41 -65.63
CA LEU A 55 -11.65 -8.98 -65.94
C LEU A 55 -10.47 -8.32 -65.25
N SER A 56 -9.65 -7.60 -66.01
CA SER A 56 -8.62 -6.71 -65.49
C SER A 56 -8.96 -5.27 -65.86
N VAL A 57 -8.92 -4.35 -64.91
CA VAL A 57 -9.06 -2.90 -65.17
C VAL A 57 -7.74 -2.24 -64.82
N SER A 58 -7.11 -1.65 -65.83
CA SER A 58 -5.81 -0.99 -65.71
C SER A 58 -5.92 0.39 -65.08
N PRO A 59 -4.81 1.00 -64.61
CA PRO A 59 -4.84 2.33 -64.00
C PRO A 59 -5.51 3.38 -64.88
N GLY A 60 -6.45 4.14 -64.31
CA GLY A 60 -7.28 5.12 -65.00
C GLY A 60 -8.46 4.54 -65.78
N GLY A 61 -8.61 3.22 -65.84
CA GLY A 61 -9.78 2.53 -66.41
C GLY A 61 -11.03 2.77 -65.57
N GLN A 62 -12.18 2.85 -66.26
CA GLN A 62 -13.48 3.12 -65.62
C GLN A 62 -14.49 2.04 -65.98
N THR A 63 -15.28 1.61 -64.99
CA THR A 63 -16.42 0.70 -65.18
C THR A 63 -17.64 1.21 -64.44
N LEU A 64 -18.81 0.69 -64.81
CA LEU A 64 -20.03 0.79 -64.01
C LEU A 64 -20.04 -0.36 -63.00
N ASP A 65 -21.10 -1.15 -62.91
CA ASP A 65 -21.16 -2.34 -62.04
C ASP A 65 -20.47 -3.57 -62.63
N ILE A 66 -19.87 -4.38 -61.75
CA ILE A 66 -19.24 -5.66 -62.10
C ILE A 66 -19.92 -6.77 -61.29
N SER A 67 -20.45 -7.78 -61.96
CA SER A 67 -21.08 -8.94 -61.36
C SER A 67 -20.40 -10.22 -61.81
N THR A 68 -20.01 -11.09 -60.88
CA THR A 68 -19.39 -12.38 -61.20
C THR A 68 -20.20 -13.56 -60.71
N THR A 69 -20.09 -14.67 -61.44
CA THR A 69 -20.50 -16.02 -61.00
C THR A 69 -19.28 -16.92 -60.82
N THR A 70 -19.51 -18.13 -60.30
CA THR A 70 -18.51 -19.12 -59.89
C THR A 70 -17.29 -19.21 -60.80
N GLY A 71 -16.11 -19.15 -60.20
CA GLY A 71 -14.82 -19.35 -60.88
C GLY A 71 -14.30 -18.12 -61.63
N SER A 72 -14.90 -16.95 -61.46
CA SER A 72 -14.41 -15.72 -62.10
C SER A 72 -13.31 -15.03 -61.28
N THR A 73 -12.50 -14.22 -61.97
CA THR A 73 -11.52 -13.33 -61.32
C THR A 73 -11.67 -11.88 -61.77
N VAL A 74 -11.55 -10.95 -60.83
CA VAL A 74 -11.57 -9.51 -61.10
C VAL A 74 -10.30 -8.89 -60.52
N THR A 75 -9.54 -8.18 -61.34
CA THR A 75 -8.36 -7.42 -60.93
C THR A 75 -8.57 -5.94 -61.24
N LEU A 76 -8.66 -5.10 -60.21
CA LEU A 76 -8.76 -3.65 -60.33
C LEU A 76 -7.45 -3.04 -59.84
N ASN A 77 -6.76 -2.30 -60.70
CA ASN A 77 -5.52 -1.61 -60.34
C ASN A 77 -5.62 -0.15 -60.80
N GLY A 78 -5.66 0.81 -59.87
CA GLY A 78 -5.85 2.21 -60.22
C GLY A 78 -7.21 2.51 -60.89
N ALA A 79 -8.21 1.66 -60.68
CA ALA A 79 -9.48 1.69 -61.41
C ALA A 79 -10.56 2.50 -60.68
N THR A 80 -11.54 2.99 -61.44
CA THR A 80 -12.76 3.61 -60.88
C THR A 80 -14.00 2.81 -61.28
N VAL A 81 -14.73 2.31 -60.29
CA VAL A 81 -16.00 1.60 -60.45
C VAL A 81 -17.11 2.52 -59.94
N SER A 82 -17.97 3.03 -60.82
CA SER A 82 -19.05 3.97 -60.47
C SER A 82 -20.41 3.39 -60.85
N ALA A 83 -21.03 2.68 -59.92
CA ALA A 83 -22.30 2.01 -60.14
C ALA A 83 -23.49 2.83 -59.60
N THR A 84 -24.51 3.01 -60.44
CA THR A 84 -25.85 3.44 -60.01
C THR A 84 -26.76 2.25 -59.68
N SER A 85 -26.29 1.02 -59.92
CA SER A 85 -26.99 -0.22 -59.61
C SER A 85 -26.88 -0.55 -58.12
N LEU A 86 -27.54 -1.65 -57.71
CA LEU A 86 -27.57 -2.10 -56.32
C LEU A 86 -26.17 -2.34 -55.73
N ARG A 87 -25.19 -2.75 -56.54
CA ARG A 87 -23.85 -3.13 -56.05
C ARG A 87 -22.75 -2.69 -57.04
N ALA A 88 -21.61 -2.16 -56.55
CA ALA A 88 -20.50 -1.78 -57.44
C ALA A 88 -19.72 -3.00 -57.94
N LEU A 89 -19.30 -3.87 -57.04
CA LEU A 89 -18.64 -5.14 -57.36
C LEU A 89 -19.29 -6.29 -56.57
N VAL A 90 -19.71 -7.34 -57.27
CA VAL A 90 -20.22 -8.58 -56.69
C VAL A 90 -19.34 -9.74 -57.09
N LEU A 91 -18.72 -10.38 -56.11
CA LEU A 91 -18.00 -11.63 -56.24
C LEU A 91 -18.88 -12.75 -55.72
N THR A 92 -19.35 -13.64 -56.59
CA THR A 92 -20.05 -14.87 -56.19
C THR A 92 -19.15 -16.07 -56.49
N GLU A 93 -18.68 -16.75 -55.45
CA GLU A 93 -17.72 -17.88 -55.55
C GLU A 93 -16.53 -17.55 -56.48
N SER A 94 -15.97 -16.35 -56.28
CA SER A 94 -15.01 -15.70 -57.19
C SER A 94 -13.89 -15.02 -56.41
N THR A 95 -12.83 -14.63 -57.12
CA THR A 95 -11.67 -13.94 -56.52
C THR A 95 -11.58 -12.49 -57.02
N GLY A 96 -11.35 -11.56 -56.09
CA GLY A 96 -11.13 -10.14 -56.39
C GLY A 96 -9.80 -9.64 -55.83
N VAL A 97 -9.03 -8.95 -56.66
CA VAL A 97 -7.85 -8.17 -56.23
C VAL A 97 -8.10 -6.71 -56.60
N ILE A 98 -8.20 -5.85 -55.60
CA ILE A 98 -8.52 -4.43 -55.74
C ILE A 98 -7.37 -3.63 -55.14
N THR A 99 -6.68 -2.84 -55.96
CA THR A 99 -5.49 -2.10 -55.55
C THR A 99 -5.57 -0.67 -56.09
N ASP A 100 -5.27 0.31 -55.25
CA ASP A 100 -5.26 1.75 -55.60
C ASP A 100 -6.55 2.22 -56.30
N SER A 101 -7.69 1.60 -55.99
CA SER A 101 -8.94 1.75 -56.76
C SER A 101 -10.05 2.42 -55.95
N THR A 102 -11.01 3.02 -56.65
CA THR A 102 -12.20 3.62 -56.04
C THR A 102 -13.45 2.88 -56.50
N LEU A 103 -14.21 2.35 -55.54
CA LEU A 103 -15.51 1.70 -55.77
C LEU A 103 -16.60 2.58 -55.16
N THR A 104 -17.56 3.01 -55.97
CA THR A 104 -18.71 3.78 -55.51
C THR A 104 -20.01 3.14 -55.98
N SER A 105 -20.94 2.91 -55.07
CA SER A 105 -22.33 2.55 -55.38
C SER A 105 -23.30 3.55 -54.77
N THR A 106 -24.13 4.19 -55.62
CA THR A 106 -25.27 4.98 -55.12
C THR A 106 -26.48 4.10 -54.78
N GLY A 107 -26.39 2.79 -55.03
CA GLY A 107 -27.43 1.81 -54.76
C GLY A 107 -27.41 1.35 -53.30
N ASN A 108 -26.82 0.18 -53.03
CA ASN A 108 -26.76 -0.35 -51.66
C ASN A 108 -25.33 -0.73 -51.26
N THR A 109 -24.65 -1.61 -52.00
CA THR A 109 -23.39 -2.20 -51.55
C THR A 109 -22.20 -1.75 -52.40
N GLY A 110 -21.07 -1.40 -51.77
CA GLY A 110 -19.84 -1.08 -52.49
C GLY A 110 -19.21 -2.36 -53.04
N LEU A 111 -18.72 -3.20 -52.13
CA LEU A 111 -18.15 -4.51 -52.44
C LEU A 111 -18.94 -5.63 -51.76
N SER A 112 -19.40 -6.61 -52.53
CA SER A 112 -20.09 -7.80 -52.04
C SER A 112 -19.27 -9.04 -52.34
N VAL A 113 -18.76 -9.69 -51.29
CA VAL A 113 -17.92 -10.88 -51.34
C VAL A 113 -18.72 -12.05 -50.79
N VAL A 114 -19.35 -12.81 -51.68
CA VAL A 114 -20.41 -13.75 -51.30
C VAL A 114 -20.21 -15.14 -51.87
N ARG A 115 -20.86 -16.10 -51.24
CA ARG A 115 -21.04 -17.46 -51.73
C ARG A 115 -22.47 -17.62 -52.25
N GLY A 116 -22.68 -18.47 -53.24
CA GLY A 116 -24.02 -18.90 -53.64
C GLY A 116 -24.67 -19.79 -52.57
N ASN A 117 -25.75 -20.48 -52.96
CA ASN A 117 -26.54 -21.29 -52.05
C ASN A 117 -25.92 -22.67 -51.74
N ASP A 118 -24.92 -23.11 -52.51
CA ASP A 118 -24.24 -24.38 -52.23
C ASP A 118 -23.22 -24.19 -51.11
N VAL A 119 -23.50 -24.78 -49.95
CA VAL A 119 -22.61 -24.68 -48.78
C VAL A 119 -21.32 -25.49 -48.93
N ASN A 120 -21.22 -26.35 -49.95
CA ASN A 120 -20.06 -27.23 -50.17
C ASN A 120 -18.98 -26.62 -51.08
N VAL A 121 -19.26 -25.47 -51.71
CA VAL A 121 -18.25 -24.76 -52.50
C VAL A 121 -17.54 -23.71 -51.65
N PRO A 122 -16.25 -23.43 -51.91
CA PRO A 122 -15.55 -22.30 -51.30
C PRO A 122 -16.31 -20.99 -51.60
N GLY A 123 -16.37 -20.08 -50.63
CA GLY A 123 -16.90 -18.75 -50.88
C GLY A 123 -15.92 -17.87 -51.67
N SER A 124 -16.29 -16.60 -51.82
CA SER A 124 -15.44 -15.64 -52.52
C SER A 124 -14.28 -15.16 -51.66
N THR A 125 -13.21 -14.71 -52.31
CA THR A 125 -12.12 -14.01 -51.63
C THR A 125 -11.91 -12.64 -52.27
N ALA A 126 -11.65 -11.63 -51.44
CA ALA A 126 -11.27 -10.31 -51.92
C ALA A 126 -10.07 -9.78 -51.15
N THR A 127 -9.07 -9.25 -51.86
CA THR A 127 -7.99 -8.45 -51.27
C THR A 127 -8.12 -7.01 -51.76
N VAL A 128 -8.29 -6.07 -50.83
CA VAL A 128 -8.45 -4.64 -51.08
C VAL A 128 -7.25 -3.92 -50.49
N THR A 129 -6.48 -3.19 -51.29
CA THR A 129 -5.27 -2.48 -50.84
C THR A 129 -5.28 -1.03 -51.31
N ASN A 130 -4.96 -0.08 -50.43
CA ASN A 130 -4.86 1.36 -50.74
C ASN A 130 -6.08 1.91 -51.50
N SER A 131 -7.27 1.41 -51.20
CA SER A 131 -8.47 1.66 -51.99
C SER A 131 -9.55 2.36 -51.18
N VAL A 132 -10.52 2.95 -51.88
CA VAL A 132 -11.68 3.62 -51.26
C VAL A 132 -12.95 2.94 -51.73
N ILE A 133 -13.79 2.51 -50.79
CA ILE A 133 -15.10 1.91 -51.05
C ILE A 133 -16.15 2.78 -50.38
N THR A 134 -17.09 3.31 -51.17
CA THR A 134 -18.20 4.13 -50.65
C THR A 134 -19.52 3.62 -51.21
N ALA A 135 -20.51 3.44 -50.35
CA ALA A 135 -21.82 2.98 -50.78
C ALA A 135 -22.95 3.57 -49.94
N ALA A 136 -24.12 3.71 -50.57
CA ALA A 136 -25.27 4.30 -49.89
C ALA A 136 -25.84 3.44 -48.76
N GLY A 137 -25.62 2.11 -48.74
CA GLY A 137 -26.07 1.19 -47.69
C GLY A 137 -24.94 0.55 -46.90
N ARG A 138 -24.23 -0.40 -47.54
CA ARG A 138 -23.11 -1.17 -46.96
C ARG A 138 -21.82 -0.87 -47.72
N GLY A 139 -20.78 -0.43 -47.04
CA GLY A 139 -19.47 -0.29 -47.69
C GLY A 139 -18.96 -1.66 -48.18
N LEU A 140 -18.83 -2.61 -47.26
CA LEU A 140 -18.42 -3.99 -47.51
C LEU A 140 -19.48 -4.97 -47.00
N ASN A 141 -19.78 -6.00 -47.81
CA ASN A 141 -20.66 -7.11 -47.44
C ASN A 141 -19.94 -8.44 -47.67
N VAL A 142 -19.84 -9.28 -46.64
CA VAL A 142 -19.21 -10.61 -46.73
C VAL A 142 -20.14 -11.68 -46.20
N SER A 143 -20.38 -12.76 -46.97
CA SER A 143 -21.25 -13.86 -46.56
C SER A 143 -20.48 -15.13 -46.16
N GLY A 144 -21.18 -16.09 -45.55
CA GLY A 144 -20.63 -17.37 -45.11
C GLY A 144 -19.72 -18.08 -46.11
N GLY A 145 -18.55 -18.49 -45.63
CA GLY A 145 -17.50 -19.16 -46.41
C GLY A 145 -16.63 -18.22 -47.25
N SER A 146 -16.87 -16.90 -47.18
CA SER A 146 -16.12 -15.88 -47.93
C SER A 146 -15.28 -15.00 -46.99
N THR A 147 -14.15 -14.49 -47.50
CA THR A 147 -13.20 -13.65 -46.74
C THR A 147 -12.85 -12.39 -47.53
N ALA A 148 -12.82 -11.24 -46.85
CA ALA A 148 -12.32 -9.98 -47.38
C ALA A 148 -11.16 -9.45 -46.54
N THR A 149 -9.97 -9.34 -47.13
CA THR A 149 -8.80 -8.69 -46.52
C THR A 149 -8.68 -7.28 -47.03
N VAL A 150 -8.59 -6.31 -46.13
CA VAL A 150 -8.62 -4.87 -46.43
C VAL A 150 -7.40 -4.23 -45.78
N ILE A 151 -6.53 -3.65 -46.61
CA ILE A 151 -5.21 -3.16 -46.22
C ILE A 151 -5.10 -1.68 -46.60
N ASN A 152 -4.76 -0.81 -45.65
CA ASN A 152 -4.58 0.63 -45.85
C ASN A 152 -5.71 1.30 -46.65
N SER A 153 -6.94 0.87 -46.43
CA SER A 153 -8.09 1.26 -47.25
C SER A 153 -9.18 1.91 -46.41
N THR A 154 -10.08 2.65 -47.08
CA THR A 154 -11.23 3.29 -46.45
C THR A 154 -12.53 2.67 -46.95
N ILE A 155 -13.41 2.29 -46.02
CA ILE A 155 -14.73 1.76 -46.31
C ILE A 155 -15.79 2.67 -45.70
N THR A 156 -16.81 3.04 -46.46
CA THR A 156 -17.89 3.92 -45.97
C THR A 156 -19.27 3.45 -46.42
N GLY A 157 -20.16 3.22 -45.46
CA GLY A 157 -21.61 3.07 -45.68
C GLY A 157 -22.35 4.33 -45.23
N THR A 158 -23.01 5.05 -46.14
CA THR A 158 -23.44 6.43 -45.89
C THR A 158 -24.93 6.62 -45.54
N GLY A 159 -25.77 5.59 -45.58
CA GLY A 159 -27.21 5.79 -45.37
C GLY A 159 -28.05 4.52 -45.20
N ALA A 160 -29.33 4.74 -44.91
CA ALA A 160 -30.34 3.69 -44.85
C ALA A 160 -31.05 3.57 -46.21
N VAL A 161 -30.91 2.44 -46.88
CA VAL A 161 -31.57 2.17 -48.18
C VAL A 161 -32.75 1.21 -47.99
N GLY A 162 -33.21 1.02 -46.74
CA GLY A 162 -34.25 0.07 -46.37
C GLY A 162 -34.56 0.04 -44.86
N ALA A 163 -35.20 -1.04 -44.41
CA ALA A 163 -35.59 -1.30 -43.01
C ALA A 163 -34.83 -2.50 -42.40
N SER A 164 -33.70 -2.92 -42.97
CA SER A 164 -32.98 -4.13 -42.53
C SER A 164 -31.82 -3.79 -41.60
N VAL A 165 -31.88 -4.28 -40.36
CA VAL A 165 -30.77 -4.23 -39.39
C VAL A 165 -29.48 -4.84 -39.93
N ALA A 166 -29.57 -5.81 -40.85
CA ALA A 166 -28.43 -6.48 -41.44
C ALA A 166 -27.77 -5.69 -42.58
N GLY A 167 -28.29 -4.52 -42.97
CA GLY A 167 -27.87 -3.91 -44.23
C GLY A 167 -27.94 -2.43 -44.47
N ASP A 168 -28.36 -1.62 -43.51
CA ASP A 168 -28.56 -0.20 -43.71
C ASP A 168 -27.60 0.61 -42.84
N GLY A 169 -26.76 1.44 -43.49
CA GLY A 169 -25.81 2.34 -42.85
C GLY A 169 -24.58 1.67 -42.25
N LEU A 170 -24.21 0.48 -42.71
CA LEU A 170 -23.10 -0.30 -42.18
C LEU A 170 -21.80 0.00 -42.94
N GLY A 171 -20.71 0.25 -42.23
CA GLY A 171 -19.39 0.23 -42.85
C GLY A 171 -19.08 -1.17 -43.38
N ILE A 172 -19.20 -2.16 -42.50
CA ILE A 172 -18.99 -3.59 -42.78
C ILE A 172 -20.24 -4.39 -42.36
N SER A 173 -20.68 -5.30 -43.22
CA SER A 173 -21.76 -6.26 -42.94
C SER A 173 -21.23 -7.68 -43.14
N LEU A 174 -21.20 -8.46 -42.07
CA LEU A 174 -20.76 -9.86 -42.08
C LEU A 174 -21.97 -10.76 -41.83
N VAL A 175 -22.41 -11.46 -42.87
CA VAL A 175 -23.50 -12.45 -42.78
C VAL A 175 -22.86 -13.84 -42.81
N GLY A 176 -22.25 -14.22 -41.68
CA GLY A 176 -21.43 -15.45 -41.53
C GLY A 176 -20.04 -15.42 -42.19
N GLY A 177 -19.64 -14.30 -42.80
CA GLY A 177 -18.34 -14.14 -43.47
C GLY A 177 -17.25 -13.56 -42.59
N GLU A 178 -16.04 -13.45 -43.14
CA GLU A 178 -14.86 -12.93 -42.46
C GLU A 178 -14.36 -11.62 -43.10
N ALA A 179 -14.07 -10.61 -42.28
CA ALA A 179 -13.35 -9.42 -42.72
C ALA A 179 -12.13 -9.17 -41.84
N ILE A 180 -10.98 -8.95 -42.48
CA ILE A 180 -9.70 -8.65 -41.85
C ILE A 180 -9.26 -7.27 -42.30
N LEU A 181 -9.19 -6.32 -41.39
CA LEU A 181 -8.74 -4.95 -41.64
C LEU A 181 -7.34 -4.76 -41.07
N GLN A 182 -6.42 -4.25 -41.88
CA GLN A 182 -5.04 -3.94 -41.53
C GLN A 182 -4.74 -2.48 -41.89
N GLY A 183 -4.41 -1.64 -40.91
CA GLY A 183 -4.15 -0.21 -41.15
C GLY A 183 -5.31 0.54 -41.83
N SER A 184 -6.55 0.05 -41.68
CA SER A 184 -7.70 0.47 -42.49
C SER A 184 -8.77 1.16 -41.64
N GLN A 185 -9.61 1.99 -42.28
CA GLN A 185 -10.71 2.68 -41.62
C GLN A 185 -12.04 2.24 -42.22
N ALA A 186 -13.00 1.88 -41.36
CA ALA A 186 -14.38 1.61 -41.75
C ALA A 186 -15.35 2.52 -41.01
N THR A 187 -16.28 3.12 -41.74
CA THR A 187 -17.30 4.01 -41.18
C THR A 187 -18.69 3.62 -41.67
N GLY A 188 -19.63 3.48 -40.74
CA GLY A 188 -21.05 3.32 -41.06
C GLY A 188 -21.88 4.43 -40.43
N SER A 189 -22.86 4.94 -41.16
CA SER A 189 -23.79 5.96 -40.65
C SER A 189 -24.63 5.47 -39.46
N THR A 190 -24.96 4.17 -39.41
CA THR A 190 -25.70 3.55 -38.28
C THR A 190 -24.74 2.81 -37.35
N HIS A 191 -24.10 1.73 -37.83
CA HIS A 191 -23.12 0.94 -37.07
C HIS A 191 -21.83 0.81 -37.89
N GLY A 192 -20.69 0.79 -37.22
CA GLY A 192 -19.41 0.61 -37.90
C GLY A 192 -19.35 -0.76 -38.58
N ALA A 193 -19.65 -1.81 -37.82
CA ALA A 193 -19.82 -3.17 -38.33
C ALA A 193 -21.09 -3.82 -37.78
N GLY A 194 -21.71 -4.67 -38.59
CA GLY A 194 -22.79 -5.55 -38.18
C GLY A 194 -22.47 -7.01 -38.50
N LEU A 195 -22.55 -7.88 -37.50
CA LEU A 195 -22.24 -9.31 -37.58
C LEU A 195 -23.53 -10.11 -37.37
N PHE A 196 -23.95 -10.85 -38.38
CA PHE A 196 -25.24 -11.50 -38.43
C PHE A 196 -25.14 -12.97 -38.83
N SER A 197 -26.11 -13.77 -38.38
CA SER A 197 -26.20 -15.18 -38.78
C SER A 197 -26.46 -15.32 -40.28
N ASN A 198 -25.86 -16.34 -40.88
CA ASN A 198 -26.14 -16.74 -42.25
C ASN A 198 -27.17 -17.88 -42.27
N ILE A 199 -28.12 -17.85 -43.20
CA ILE A 199 -29.10 -18.94 -43.37
C ILE A 199 -28.84 -19.55 -44.75
N PRO A 200 -28.57 -20.87 -44.88
CA PRO A 200 -28.66 -21.94 -43.88
C PRO A 200 -27.34 -22.29 -43.15
N SER A 201 -26.24 -21.54 -43.31
CA SER A 201 -24.92 -21.96 -42.80
C SER A 201 -24.66 -21.57 -41.35
N THR A 202 -24.09 -22.47 -40.55
CA THR A 202 -23.57 -22.20 -39.19
C THR A 202 -22.21 -21.46 -39.19
N ALA A 203 -21.91 -20.69 -40.23
CA ALA A 203 -20.63 -20.00 -40.36
C ALA A 203 -20.54 -18.87 -39.32
N THR A 204 -19.42 -18.81 -38.61
CA THR A 204 -19.11 -17.78 -37.61
C THR A 204 -18.74 -16.48 -38.32
N PRO A 205 -19.48 -15.38 -38.13
CA PRO A 205 -19.03 -14.07 -38.59
C PRO A 205 -17.77 -13.66 -37.80
N THR A 206 -16.71 -13.29 -38.51
CA THR A 206 -15.41 -12.94 -37.90
C THR A 206 -14.95 -11.57 -38.37
N LEU A 207 -14.69 -10.67 -37.42
CA LEU A 207 -14.13 -9.35 -37.67
C LEU A 207 -12.77 -9.23 -36.98
N VAL A 208 -11.72 -9.00 -37.76
CA VAL A 208 -10.37 -8.71 -37.25
C VAL A 208 -10.01 -7.28 -37.61
N LEU A 209 -9.66 -6.48 -36.60
CA LEU A 209 -9.13 -5.13 -36.73
C LEU A 209 -7.70 -5.14 -36.21
N ASP A 210 -6.73 -4.85 -37.08
CA ASP A 210 -5.31 -4.78 -36.75
C ASP A 210 -4.77 -3.40 -37.14
N GLY A 211 -4.38 -2.60 -36.14
CA GLY A 211 -4.03 -1.18 -36.33
C GLY A 211 -5.09 -0.39 -37.10
N SER A 212 -6.37 -0.74 -36.93
CA SER A 212 -7.49 -0.28 -37.77
C SER A 212 -8.56 0.43 -36.96
N GLY A 213 -9.32 1.30 -37.61
CA GLY A 213 -10.38 2.08 -37.00
C GLY A 213 -11.76 1.70 -37.48
N LEU A 214 -12.71 1.61 -36.55
CA LEU A 214 -14.12 1.40 -36.83
C LEU A 214 -14.95 2.51 -36.19
N THR A 215 -15.78 3.18 -36.99
CA THR A 215 -16.60 4.31 -36.53
C THR A 215 -18.05 4.12 -36.91
N SER A 216 -18.95 4.35 -35.95
CA SER A 216 -20.39 4.46 -36.21
C SER A 216 -20.88 5.91 -36.06
N GLY A 217 -21.92 6.26 -36.83
CA GLY A 217 -22.55 7.58 -36.76
C GLY A 217 -23.57 7.71 -35.62
N THR A 218 -24.58 6.83 -35.57
CA THR A 218 -25.69 6.96 -34.60
C THR A 218 -25.88 5.77 -33.66
N GLY A 219 -25.37 4.59 -33.99
CA GLY A 219 -25.55 3.34 -33.24
C GLY A 219 -24.25 2.85 -32.59
N SER A 220 -24.21 1.57 -32.23
CA SER A 220 -23.02 0.94 -31.66
C SER A 220 -21.88 0.80 -32.68
N ALA A 221 -20.63 0.71 -32.21
CA ALA A 221 -19.50 0.49 -33.13
C ALA A 221 -19.63 -0.89 -33.81
N ILE A 222 -20.02 -1.90 -33.03
CA ILE A 222 -20.27 -3.27 -33.48
C ILE A 222 -21.64 -3.73 -32.97
N LEU A 223 -22.50 -4.14 -33.88
CA LEU A 223 -23.77 -4.79 -33.59
C LEU A 223 -23.68 -6.29 -33.96
N VAL A 224 -23.96 -7.18 -33.02
CA VAL A 224 -24.04 -8.62 -33.25
C VAL A 224 -25.49 -9.07 -33.11
N GLY A 225 -26.05 -9.67 -34.16
CA GLY A 225 -27.47 -9.99 -34.17
C GLY A 225 -27.83 -11.30 -34.87
N ASN A 226 -28.60 -12.14 -34.18
CA ASN A 226 -29.15 -13.34 -34.81
C ASN A 226 -30.47 -13.04 -35.53
N ILE A 227 -30.42 -13.10 -36.87
CA ILE A 227 -31.56 -12.93 -37.78
C ILE A 227 -32.14 -14.27 -38.27
N GLY A 228 -31.67 -15.40 -37.71
CA GLY A 228 -32.02 -16.77 -38.08
C GLY A 228 -32.25 -17.69 -36.87
N THR A 229 -32.44 -18.99 -37.14
CA THR A 229 -32.91 -19.97 -36.14
C THR A 229 -31.88 -20.94 -35.54
N PRO A 230 -30.65 -21.16 -36.06
CA PRO A 230 -29.61 -21.75 -35.21
C PRO A 230 -28.97 -20.67 -34.33
N PRO A 231 -28.54 -21.01 -33.09
CA PRO A 231 -27.63 -20.17 -32.31
C PRO A 231 -26.44 -19.72 -33.17
N MET A 232 -26.03 -18.47 -33.00
CA MET A 232 -24.84 -17.94 -33.66
C MET A 232 -23.83 -17.44 -32.63
N ARG A 233 -22.56 -17.51 -33.00
CA ARG A 233 -21.46 -16.87 -32.29
C ARG A 233 -20.69 -16.01 -33.27
N ALA A 234 -20.31 -14.81 -32.88
CA ALA A 234 -19.42 -13.92 -33.62
C ALA A 234 -18.04 -13.87 -32.95
N ASP A 235 -16.99 -13.81 -33.76
CA ASP A 235 -15.61 -13.59 -33.30
C ASP A 235 -15.16 -12.18 -33.68
N ILE A 236 -14.66 -11.44 -32.70
CA ILE A 236 -14.21 -10.07 -32.84
C ILE A 236 -12.81 -9.94 -32.24
N GLU A 237 -11.85 -9.50 -33.04
CA GLU A 237 -10.48 -9.24 -32.62
C GLU A 237 -10.16 -7.76 -32.86
N VAL A 238 -9.75 -7.06 -31.79
CA VAL A 238 -9.33 -5.66 -31.81
C VAL A 238 -7.89 -5.58 -31.35
N LEU A 239 -6.98 -5.46 -32.31
CA LEU A 239 -5.55 -5.72 -32.15
C LEU A 239 -4.71 -4.47 -32.44
N ASN A 240 -3.55 -4.39 -31.79
CA ASN A 240 -2.42 -3.52 -32.16
C ASN A 240 -2.78 -2.04 -32.36
N GLY A 241 -3.41 -1.42 -31.36
CA GLY A 241 -3.76 0.00 -31.39
C GLY A 241 -5.02 0.30 -32.21
N SER A 242 -5.84 -0.71 -32.49
CA SER A 242 -7.13 -0.50 -33.16
C SER A 242 -8.07 0.33 -32.30
N THR A 243 -8.92 1.12 -32.96
CA THR A 243 -9.85 2.04 -32.30
C THR A 243 -11.28 1.75 -32.69
N LEU A 244 -12.19 1.76 -31.72
CA LEU A 244 -13.63 1.76 -31.95
C LEU A 244 -14.21 3.09 -31.49
N THR A 245 -15.06 3.70 -32.31
CA THR A 245 -15.79 4.94 -31.96
C THR A 245 -17.26 4.74 -32.22
N SER A 246 -18.08 4.81 -31.17
CA SER A 246 -19.52 4.65 -31.27
C SER A 246 -20.26 5.98 -31.24
N GLY A 247 -21.36 6.07 -31.98
CA GLY A 247 -22.25 7.24 -31.98
C GLY A 247 -23.19 7.32 -30.78
N ASN A 248 -23.57 6.15 -30.22
CA ASN A 248 -24.48 6.05 -29.06
C ASN A 248 -23.76 5.73 -27.74
N GLY A 249 -22.43 5.67 -27.72
CA GLY A 249 -21.64 5.30 -26.54
C GLY A 249 -21.45 3.79 -26.33
N VAL A 250 -22.10 2.91 -27.12
CA VAL A 250 -21.97 1.44 -27.01
C VAL A 250 -20.95 0.93 -28.04
N LEU A 251 -19.87 0.30 -27.58
CA LEU A 251 -18.88 -0.32 -28.46
C LEU A 251 -19.39 -1.62 -29.06
N LEU A 252 -19.94 -2.48 -28.22
CA LEU A 252 -20.43 -3.80 -28.58
C LEU A 252 -21.86 -3.96 -28.06
N GLU A 253 -22.79 -4.15 -28.99
CA GLU A 253 -24.17 -4.52 -28.71
C GLU A 253 -24.41 -5.95 -29.19
N VAL A 254 -24.84 -6.83 -28.28
CA VAL A 254 -25.07 -8.25 -28.59
C VAL A 254 -26.53 -8.62 -28.38
N GLY A 255 -27.13 -9.14 -29.44
CA GLY A 255 -28.55 -9.49 -29.52
C GLY A 255 -29.35 -8.46 -30.31
N LEU A 256 -30.58 -8.81 -30.68
CA LEU A 256 -31.54 -7.89 -31.28
C LEU A 256 -32.88 -8.03 -30.56
N ALA A 257 -33.57 -6.91 -30.34
CA ALA A 257 -34.94 -6.93 -29.83
C ALA A 257 -35.90 -7.70 -30.76
N SER A 258 -35.56 -7.78 -32.06
CA SER A 258 -36.30 -8.51 -33.08
C SER A 258 -35.86 -9.96 -33.25
N SER A 259 -34.94 -10.49 -32.44
CA SER A 259 -34.47 -11.87 -32.58
C SER A 259 -35.64 -12.86 -32.35
N PRO A 260 -35.75 -13.92 -33.17
CA PRO A 260 -36.76 -14.96 -32.95
C PRO A 260 -36.66 -15.58 -31.56
N ALA A 261 -37.79 -15.97 -30.97
CA ALA A 261 -37.80 -16.67 -29.69
C ALA A 261 -36.98 -17.96 -29.78
N GLY A 262 -36.01 -18.13 -28.87
CA GLY A 262 -35.07 -19.27 -28.86
C GLY A 262 -33.78 -19.07 -29.64
N SER A 263 -33.62 -17.96 -30.37
CA SER A 263 -32.34 -17.59 -31.00
C SER A 263 -31.36 -17.08 -29.95
N VAL A 264 -30.24 -17.78 -29.78
CA VAL A 264 -29.11 -17.32 -28.96
C VAL A 264 -28.15 -16.53 -29.85
N THR A 265 -27.73 -15.36 -29.39
CA THR A 265 -26.67 -14.55 -30.00
C THR A 265 -25.50 -14.52 -29.04
N ALA A 266 -24.34 -14.99 -29.49
CA ALA A 266 -23.10 -14.97 -28.72
C ALA A 266 -22.04 -14.11 -29.42
N ALA A 267 -21.18 -13.46 -28.65
CA ALA A 267 -19.98 -12.81 -29.14
C ALA A 267 -18.78 -13.21 -28.29
N GLN A 268 -17.63 -13.43 -28.91
CA GLN A 268 -16.33 -13.37 -28.23
C GLN A 268 -15.58 -12.17 -28.77
N MET A 269 -15.18 -11.29 -27.85
CA MET A 269 -14.38 -10.12 -28.18
C MET A 269 -13.02 -10.23 -27.49
N THR A 270 -11.96 -10.23 -28.29
CA THR A 270 -10.58 -10.11 -27.81
C THR A 270 -10.08 -8.70 -28.08
N ILE A 271 -9.61 -8.04 -27.03
CA ILE A 271 -8.97 -6.72 -27.08
C ILE A 271 -7.50 -6.93 -26.72
N ASP A 272 -6.62 -6.70 -27.68
CA ASP A 272 -5.18 -6.90 -27.53
C ASP A 272 -4.45 -5.59 -27.88
N ASN A 273 -3.65 -5.08 -26.93
CA ASN A 273 -2.83 -3.87 -27.10
C ASN A 273 -3.62 -2.71 -27.74
N SER A 274 -4.87 -2.51 -27.32
CA SER A 274 -5.80 -1.54 -27.88
C SER A 274 -6.55 -0.80 -26.78
N HIS A 275 -6.91 0.46 -27.04
CA HIS A 275 -7.48 1.39 -26.05
C HIS A 275 -8.88 1.83 -26.45
N LEU A 276 -9.88 1.31 -25.75
CA LEU A 276 -11.29 1.47 -26.12
C LEU A 276 -12.07 2.30 -25.09
N VAL A 277 -13.03 3.09 -25.58
CA VAL A 277 -13.94 3.90 -24.75
C VAL A 277 -15.38 3.69 -25.23
N GLY A 278 -16.23 3.27 -24.30
CA GLY A 278 -17.66 3.01 -24.49
C GLY A 278 -18.10 1.69 -23.87
N ASP A 279 -19.41 1.48 -23.85
CA ASP A 279 -20.06 0.41 -23.10
C ASP A 279 -20.12 -0.90 -23.89
N VAL A 280 -20.25 -2.02 -23.17
CA VAL A 280 -20.63 -3.32 -23.74
C VAL A 280 -22.02 -3.66 -23.21
N GLN A 281 -22.97 -3.88 -24.12
CA GLN A 281 -24.35 -4.15 -23.79
C GLN A 281 -24.81 -5.48 -24.39
N VAL A 282 -25.18 -6.42 -23.53
CA VAL A 282 -25.70 -7.72 -23.95
C VAL A 282 -27.18 -7.82 -23.60
N LEU A 283 -28.03 -7.97 -24.61
CA LEU A 283 -29.47 -8.13 -24.42
C LEU A 283 -29.81 -9.47 -23.79
N ALA A 284 -30.95 -9.55 -23.10
CA ALA A 284 -31.41 -10.77 -22.45
C ALA A 284 -31.48 -11.96 -23.42
N GLY A 285 -30.96 -13.11 -22.99
CA GLY A 285 -30.85 -14.33 -23.82
C GLY A 285 -29.65 -14.37 -24.77
N SER A 286 -28.83 -13.31 -24.80
CA SER A 286 -27.55 -13.26 -25.51
C SER A 286 -26.37 -13.39 -24.53
N THR A 287 -25.17 -13.65 -25.04
CA THR A 287 -23.95 -13.80 -24.25
C THR A 287 -22.77 -13.07 -24.89
N ALA A 288 -21.85 -12.55 -24.08
CA ALA A 288 -20.60 -11.98 -24.58
C ALA A 288 -19.42 -12.29 -23.66
N ASP A 289 -18.40 -12.95 -24.20
CA ASP A 289 -17.13 -13.18 -23.51
C ASP A 289 -16.12 -12.10 -23.91
N ILE A 290 -15.59 -11.39 -22.92
CA ILE A 290 -14.63 -10.31 -23.12
C ILE A 290 -13.25 -10.74 -22.62
N VAL A 291 -12.27 -10.72 -23.51
CA VAL A 291 -10.88 -11.09 -23.22
C VAL A 291 -9.98 -9.89 -23.48
N MET A 292 -9.15 -9.51 -22.51
CA MET A 292 -8.24 -8.37 -22.60
C MET A 292 -6.81 -8.78 -22.32
N ARG A 293 -5.87 -8.42 -23.21
CA ARG A 293 -4.46 -8.82 -23.12
C ARG A 293 -3.48 -7.71 -23.53
N ASN A 294 -2.24 -7.85 -23.08
CA ASN A 294 -1.08 -7.07 -23.55
C ASN A 294 -1.26 -5.54 -23.44
N GLY A 295 -1.68 -5.04 -22.28
CA GLY A 295 -1.85 -3.60 -22.06
C GLY A 295 -3.14 -3.02 -22.65
N ALA A 296 -4.09 -3.86 -23.04
CA ALA A 296 -5.42 -3.40 -23.45
C ALA A 296 -6.11 -2.58 -22.36
N THR A 297 -6.88 -1.57 -22.77
CA THR A 297 -7.67 -0.75 -21.84
C THR A 297 -9.10 -0.59 -22.32
N LEU A 298 -10.06 -0.65 -21.40
CA LEU A 298 -11.47 -0.38 -21.66
C LEU A 298 -12.01 0.62 -20.63
N THR A 299 -12.57 1.74 -21.11
CA THR A 299 -13.31 2.68 -20.27
C THR A 299 -14.79 2.63 -20.63
N GLY A 300 -15.64 2.16 -19.73
CA GLY A 300 -17.07 1.97 -19.99
C GLY A 300 -17.70 0.91 -19.09
N THR A 301 -19.03 0.85 -19.07
CA THR A 301 -19.79 -0.16 -18.33
C THR A 301 -20.01 -1.39 -19.20
N MET A 302 -19.81 -2.57 -18.62
CA MET A 302 -20.18 -3.86 -19.20
C MET A 302 -21.45 -4.36 -18.52
N SER A 303 -22.46 -4.73 -19.29
CA SER A 303 -23.74 -5.19 -18.76
C SER A 303 -24.15 -6.53 -19.35
N ASN A 304 -24.48 -7.47 -18.46
CA ASN A 304 -25.00 -8.81 -18.77
C ASN A 304 -24.04 -9.66 -19.63
N ILE A 305 -22.73 -9.53 -19.38
CA ILE A 305 -21.69 -10.29 -20.07
C ILE A 305 -21.64 -11.73 -19.54
N SER A 306 -21.11 -12.66 -20.32
CA SER A 306 -20.91 -14.05 -19.85
C SER A 306 -19.59 -14.23 -19.12
N SER A 307 -18.55 -13.46 -19.44
CA SER A 307 -17.27 -13.47 -18.72
C SER A 307 -16.41 -12.24 -19.03
N LEU A 308 -15.52 -11.91 -18.10
CA LEU A 308 -14.43 -10.96 -18.28
C LEU A 308 -13.10 -11.61 -17.85
N ASP A 309 -12.16 -11.76 -18.78
CA ASP A 309 -10.80 -12.25 -18.51
C ASP A 309 -9.75 -11.20 -18.90
N MET A 310 -8.96 -10.76 -17.92
CA MET A 310 -7.95 -9.72 -18.07
C MET A 310 -6.56 -10.28 -17.76
N ASN A 311 -5.61 -10.05 -18.66
CA ASN A 311 -4.19 -10.38 -18.49
C ASN A 311 -3.32 -9.16 -18.82
N GLY A 312 -2.63 -8.61 -17.83
CA GLY A 312 -1.82 -7.40 -17.97
C GLY A 312 -2.59 -6.23 -18.61
N SER A 313 -3.85 -6.02 -18.22
CA SER A 313 -4.79 -5.09 -18.86
C SER A 313 -5.53 -4.22 -17.84
N SER A 314 -6.23 -3.17 -18.27
CA SER A 314 -6.97 -2.29 -17.36
C SER A 314 -8.40 -1.99 -17.78
N VAL A 315 -9.30 -1.89 -16.79
CA VAL A 315 -10.69 -1.47 -16.98
C VAL A 315 -11.01 -0.30 -16.04
N THR A 316 -11.68 0.72 -16.56
CA THR A 316 -12.31 1.79 -15.77
C THR A 316 -13.80 1.83 -16.09
N GLY A 317 -14.63 1.41 -15.14
CA GLY A 317 -16.07 1.29 -15.31
C GLY A 317 -16.64 0.10 -14.54
N ASN A 318 -17.94 -0.14 -14.67
CA ASN A 318 -18.63 -1.16 -13.87
C ASN A 318 -18.89 -2.43 -14.67
N VAL A 319 -19.02 -3.56 -13.98
CA VAL A 319 -19.68 -4.76 -14.51
C VAL A 319 -21.01 -4.92 -13.78
N VAL A 320 -22.10 -4.94 -14.54
CA VAL A 320 -23.46 -5.00 -14.00
C VAL A 320 -24.20 -6.19 -14.58
N GLU A 321 -24.35 -7.23 -13.77
CA GLU A 321 -25.00 -8.47 -14.15
C GLU A 321 -26.42 -8.58 -13.59
N LEU A 322 -27.20 -9.46 -14.22
CA LEU A 322 -28.54 -9.81 -13.75
C LEU A 322 -28.47 -10.71 -12.51
N SER A 323 -29.53 -10.67 -11.70
CA SER A 323 -29.74 -11.59 -10.58
C SER A 323 -29.66 -13.06 -11.04
N GLY A 324 -28.85 -13.87 -10.37
CA GLY A 324 -28.59 -15.27 -10.71
C GLY A 324 -27.54 -15.49 -11.79
N SER A 325 -26.79 -14.45 -12.20
CA SER A 325 -25.69 -14.59 -13.16
C SER A 325 -24.56 -15.48 -12.62
N ALA A 326 -23.88 -16.15 -13.53
CA ALA A 326 -22.71 -16.99 -13.25
C ALA A 326 -21.41 -16.41 -13.85
N ALA A 327 -21.44 -15.15 -14.31
CA ALA A 327 -20.34 -14.55 -15.05
C ALA A 327 -19.06 -14.44 -14.20
N PRO A 328 -17.95 -15.14 -14.55
CA PRO A 328 -16.69 -14.99 -13.86
C PRO A 328 -15.97 -13.73 -14.31
N VAL A 329 -15.31 -13.08 -13.35
CA VAL A 329 -14.37 -11.97 -13.57
C VAL A 329 -12.98 -12.43 -13.10
N SER A 330 -12.02 -12.47 -14.00
CA SER A 330 -10.65 -12.92 -13.73
C SER A 330 -9.65 -11.83 -14.13
N LEU A 331 -8.78 -11.45 -13.18
CA LEU A 331 -7.70 -10.50 -13.40
C LEU A 331 -6.36 -11.17 -13.09
N SER A 332 -5.43 -11.09 -14.03
CA SER A 332 -4.10 -11.70 -13.92
C SER A 332 -2.98 -10.77 -14.40
N ALA A 333 -1.75 -11.08 -14.01
CA ALA A 333 -0.52 -10.48 -14.56
C ALA A 333 -0.44 -8.95 -14.45
N GLY A 334 -0.76 -8.39 -13.28
CA GLY A 334 -0.71 -6.95 -13.02
C GLY A 334 -1.93 -6.19 -13.54
N SER A 335 -3.04 -6.89 -13.81
CA SER A 335 -4.26 -6.25 -14.29
C SER A 335 -4.87 -5.32 -13.23
N THR A 336 -5.53 -4.25 -13.67
CA THR A 336 -6.18 -3.26 -12.79
C THR A 336 -7.63 -3.01 -13.16
N PHE A 337 -8.53 -3.01 -12.19
CA PHE A 337 -9.94 -2.69 -12.40
C PHE A 337 -10.38 -1.58 -11.44
N THR A 338 -10.93 -0.51 -12.01
CA THR A 338 -11.47 0.62 -11.24
C THR A 338 -12.96 0.78 -11.53
N GLY A 339 -13.79 0.46 -10.55
CA GLY A 339 -15.25 0.47 -10.63
C GLY A 339 -15.88 -0.68 -9.85
N SER A 340 -17.20 -0.79 -9.89
CA SER A 340 -17.94 -1.77 -9.09
C SER A 340 -18.33 -3.02 -9.90
N LEU A 341 -18.42 -4.15 -9.21
CA LEU A 341 -18.90 -5.43 -9.75
C LEU A 341 -20.23 -5.78 -9.07
N THR A 342 -21.30 -5.91 -9.85
CA THR A 342 -22.65 -6.22 -9.34
C THR A 342 -23.12 -7.56 -9.89
N ASN A 343 -23.55 -8.47 -9.00
CA ASN A 343 -24.12 -9.78 -9.35
C ASN A 343 -23.22 -10.68 -10.23
N ILE A 344 -21.91 -10.60 -10.09
CA ILE A 344 -20.97 -11.51 -10.78
C ILE A 344 -20.99 -12.92 -10.16
N GLY A 345 -20.68 -13.95 -10.93
CA GLY A 345 -20.61 -15.33 -10.43
C GLY A 345 -19.35 -15.64 -9.62
N SER A 346 -18.20 -15.06 -9.98
CA SER A 346 -16.97 -15.15 -9.20
C SER A 346 -15.98 -14.04 -9.53
N LEU A 347 -15.07 -13.74 -8.60
CA LEU A 347 -13.92 -12.86 -8.81
C LEU A 347 -12.63 -13.59 -8.47
N ARG A 348 -11.65 -13.55 -9.38
CA ARG A 348 -10.27 -13.94 -9.09
C ARG A 348 -9.33 -12.77 -9.37
N LEU A 349 -8.59 -12.36 -8.34
CA LEU A 349 -7.47 -11.40 -8.43
C LEU A 349 -6.16 -12.16 -8.24
N ASP A 350 -5.40 -12.36 -9.33
CA ASP A 350 -4.11 -13.05 -9.34
C ASP A 350 -2.99 -12.07 -9.70
N ASN A 351 -2.15 -11.69 -8.74
CA ASN A 351 -1.15 -10.62 -8.92
C ASN A 351 -1.75 -9.38 -9.58
N SER A 352 -2.93 -8.96 -9.11
CA SER A 352 -3.77 -7.95 -9.76
C SER A 352 -4.52 -7.14 -8.70
N ALA A 353 -5.02 -5.97 -9.09
CA ALA A 353 -5.67 -5.05 -8.17
C ALA A 353 -7.04 -4.58 -8.65
N MET A 354 -7.98 -4.47 -7.71
CA MET A 354 -9.29 -3.88 -7.92
C MET A 354 -9.54 -2.76 -6.91
N THR A 355 -10.08 -1.63 -7.39
CA THR A 355 -10.63 -0.55 -6.56
C THR A 355 -12.09 -0.33 -6.91
N GLY A 356 -12.99 -0.55 -5.95
CA GLY A 356 -14.43 -0.40 -6.10
C GLY A 356 -15.21 -1.48 -5.36
N ASP A 357 -16.53 -1.37 -5.35
CA ASP A 357 -17.38 -2.21 -4.52
C ASP A 357 -17.80 -3.51 -5.23
N ILE A 358 -18.02 -4.55 -4.44
CA ILE A 358 -18.60 -5.82 -4.88
C ILE A 358 -19.96 -5.96 -4.21
N VAL A 359 -21.02 -5.97 -5.01
CA VAL A 359 -22.41 -6.02 -4.53
C VAL A 359 -23.10 -7.25 -5.11
N GLN A 360 -23.49 -8.16 -4.24
CA GLN A 360 -24.16 -9.40 -4.60
C GLN A 360 -25.54 -9.47 -3.98
N ASP A 361 -26.51 -9.93 -4.76
CA ASP A 361 -27.82 -10.27 -4.24
C ASP A 361 -27.89 -11.72 -3.71
N PRO A 362 -28.97 -12.10 -3.00
CA PRO A 362 -29.10 -13.46 -2.47
C PRO A 362 -29.21 -14.58 -3.52
N GLN A 363 -29.47 -14.26 -4.78
CA GLN A 363 -29.55 -15.25 -5.87
C GLN A 363 -28.19 -15.44 -6.57
N THR A 364 -27.21 -14.58 -6.27
CA THR A 364 -25.91 -14.54 -6.94
C THR A 364 -24.76 -14.67 -5.93
N PRO A 365 -24.62 -15.84 -5.27
CA PRO A 365 -23.64 -16.02 -4.21
C PRO A 365 -22.22 -16.13 -4.81
N ALA A 366 -21.56 -14.99 -5.04
CA ALA A 366 -20.23 -14.95 -5.65
C ALA A 366 -19.12 -15.49 -4.75
N SER A 367 -18.20 -16.27 -5.32
CA SER A 367 -16.95 -16.64 -4.67
C SER A 367 -15.83 -15.67 -5.06
N LEU A 368 -15.11 -15.14 -4.07
CA LEU A 368 -14.00 -14.19 -4.25
C LEU A 368 -12.66 -14.85 -3.89
N THR A 369 -11.63 -14.66 -4.72
CA THR A 369 -10.29 -15.20 -4.47
C THR A 369 -9.24 -14.14 -4.74
N LEU A 370 -8.43 -13.83 -3.72
CA LEU A 370 -7.26 -12.97 -3.82
C LEU A 370 -6.01 -13.85 -3.67
N ALA A 371 -5.19 -13.89 -4.73
CA ALA A 371 -4.03 -14.77 -4.85
C ALA A 371 -2.81 -14.03 -5.41
N ASN A 372 -1.61 -14.51 -5.06
CA ASN A 372 -0.31 -14.09 -5.56
C ASN A 372 -0.11 -12.56 -5.56
N GLY A 373 -0.47 -11.89 -4.46
CA GLY A 373 -0.41 -10.43 -4.35
C GLY A 373 -1.68 -9.72 -4.80
N GLY A 374 -2.82 -10.43 -4.80
CA GLY A 374 -4.13 -9.87 -5.10
C GLY A 374 -4.53 -8.78 -4.11
N ARG A 375 -5.03 -7.64 -4.62
CA ARG A 375 -5.44 -6.50 -3.79
C ARG A 375 -6.85 -6.05 -4.13
N LEU A 376 -7.75 -6.12 -3.16
CA LEU A 376 -9.09 -5.53 -3.27
C LEU A 376 -9.15 -4.31 -2.35
N THR A 377 -9.57 -3.16 -2.87
CA THR A 377 -9.87 -1.97 -2.08
C THR A 377 -11.31 -1.55 -2.34
N GLY A 378 -12.20 -1.72 -1.36
CA GLY A 378 -13.62 -1.46 -1.55
C GLY A 378 -14.50 -2.06 -0.47
N THR A 379 -15.81 -2.04 -0.72
CA THR A 379 -16.83 -2.63 0.14
C THR A 379 -17.31 -3.93 -0.48
N VAL A 380 -17.45 -5.00 0.32
CA VAL A 380 -18.03 -6.26 -0.15
C VAL A 380 -19.36 -6.49 0.54
N THR A 381 -20.40 -6.81 -0.23
CA THR A 381 -21.73 -7.13 0.31
C THR A 381 -22.30 -8.37 -0.37
N GLY A 382 -22.73 -9.35 0.43
CA GLY A 382 -23.50 -10.50 -0.05
C GLY A 382 -22.69 -11.60 -0.75
N ALA A 383 -21.36 -11.52 -0.79
CA ALA A 383 -20.54 -12.57 -1.38
C ALA A 383 -20.67 -13.89 -0.60
N GLN A 384 -20.67 -15.03 -1.29
CA GLN A 384 -20.75 -16.37 -0.68
C GLN A 384 -19.55 -16.69 0.19
N GLY A 385 -18.38 -16.23 -0.23
CA GLY A 385 -17.14 -16.46 0.48
C GLY A 385 -15.97 -15.74 -0.18
N MET A 386 -14.89 -15.64 0.59
CA MET A 386 -13.65 -15.00 0.20
C MET A 386 -12.46 -15.83 0.68
N SER A 387 -11.50 -16.07 -0.21
CA SER A 387 -10.17 -16.58 0.15
C SER A 387 -9.09 -15.52 -0.07
N VAL A 388 -8.18 -15.38 0.90
CA VAL A 388 -7.07 -14.42 0.85
C VAL A 388 -5.76 -15.12 1.23
N ASP A 389 -4.83 -15.20 0.27
CA ASP A 389 -3.52 -15.82 0.50
C ASP A 389 -2.52 -14.92 1.25
N ASN A 390 -1.39 -15.50 1.67
CA ASN A 390 -0.35 -14.84 2.47
C ASN A 390 0.34 -13.62 1.84
N THR A 391 0.10 -13.33 0.56
CA THR A 391 0.63 -12.15 -0.12
C THR A 391 -0.45 -11.13 -0.45
N SER A 392 -1.71 -11.49 -0.22
CA SER A 392 -2.88 -10.75 -0.65
C SER A 392 -3.51 -9.93 0.48
N VAL A 393 -4.20 -8.85 0.08
CA VAL A 393 -4.80 -7.90 1.03
C VAL A 393 -6.18 -7.48 0.56
N PHE A 394 -7.16 -7.58 1.46
CA PHE A 394 -8.45 -6.92 1.33
C PHE A 394 -8.47 -5.65 2.20
N ASN A 395 -8.46 -4.48 1.56
CA ASN A 395 -8.60 -3.18 2.21
C ASN A 395 -10.06 -2.74 2.21
N MET A 396 -10.69 -2.74 3.38
CA MET A 396 -12.06 -2.29 3.55
C MET A 396 -12.13 -0.76 3.54
N VAL A 397 -13.12 -0.21 2.83
CA VAL A 397 -13.41 1.23 2.85
C VAL A 397 -14.65 1.58 3.69
N ASN A 398 -15.58 0.63 3.84
CA ASN A 398 -16.76 0.67 4.70
C ASN A 398 -17.01 -0.74 5.29
N ASP A 399 -18.06 -0.87 6.12
CA ASP A 399 -18.55 -2.15 6.61
C ASP A 399 -18.74 -3.14 5.47
N SER A 400 -18.23 -4.36 5.64
CA SER A 400 -18.28 -5.40 4.61
C SER A 400 -18.87 -6.69 5.18
N SER A 401 -19.61 -7.40 4.33
CA SER A 401 -20.18 -8.72 4.62
C SER A 401 -19.76 -9.74 3.57
N VAL A 402 -19.25 -10.87 4.05
CA VAL A 402 -18.93 -12.06 3.27
C VAL A 402 -19.58 -13.27 3.92
N GLY A 403 -19.79 -14.36 3.19
CA GLY A 403 -20.15 -15.63 3.78
C GLY A 403 -18.92 -16.28 4.44
N ALA A 404 -18.42 -17.36 3.85
CA ALA A 404 -17.25 -18.05 4.39
C ALA A 404 -15.95 -17.27 4.11
N LEU A 405 -15.21 -16.90 5.16
CA LEU A 405 -13.90 -16.26 5.04
C LEU A 405 -12.79 -17.28 5.34
N THR A 406 -11.91 -17.51 4.37
CA THR A 406 -10.72 -18.36 4.51
C THR A 406 -9.47 -17.53 4.35
N LEU A 407 -8.63 -17.51 5.38
CA LEU A 407 -7.33 -16.84 5.33
C LEU A 407 -6.22 -17.89 5.24
N GLU A 408 -5.34 -17.75 4.25
CA GLU A 408 -4.15 -18.60 4.05
C GLU A 408 -2.88 -17.78 4.28
N GLY A 409 -2.85 -17.04 5.39
CA GLY A 409 -1.84 -16.06 5.79
C GLY A 409 -2.17 -14.62 5.39
N GLY A 410 -3.26 -14.40 4.66
CA GLY A 410 -3.62 -13.09 4.11
C GLY A 410 -4.09 -12.07 5.14
N THR A 411 -4.19 -10.82 4.70
CA THR A 411 -4.60 -9.70 5.56
C THR A 411 -5.96 -9.13 5.15
N VAL A 412 -6.86 -8.96 6.13
CA VAL A 412 -8.03 -8.10 6.00
C VAL A 412 -7.77 -6.84 6.81
N ASN A 413 -7.72 -5.70 6.12
CA ASN A 413 -7.42 -4.40 6.72
C ASN A 413 -8.70 -3.60 6.90
N LEU A 414 -9.12 -3.44 8.15
CA LEU A 414 -10.30 -2.68 8.56
C LEU A 414 -9.95 -1.23 8.90
N ARG A 415 -8.67 -0.90 9.13
CA ARG A 415 -8.22 0.41 9.60
C ARG A 415 -8.74 1.54 8.73
N GLY A 416 -9.54 2.43 9.31
CA GLY A 416 -9.91 3.70 8.69
C GLY A 416 -8.88 4.77 8.97
N GLY A 417 -8.87 5.82 8.13
CA GLY A 417 -8.29 7.09 8.57
C GLY A 417 -8.96 7.57 9.86
N GLN A 418 -8.38 8.60 10.49
CA GLN A 418 -8.75 9.14 11.81
C GLN A 418 -10.27 9.04 12.14
N GLY A 419 -10.65 8.06 12.97
CA GLY A 419 -12.00 7.87 13.50
C GLY A 419 -13.01 7.07 12.66
N ALA A 420 -12.65 6.57 11.48
CA ALA A 420 -13.56 5.75 10.66
C ALA A 420 -13.46 4.26 11.02
N LEU A 421 -14.34 3.82 11.91
CA LEU A 421 -14.38 2.43 12.36
C LEU A 421 -15.29 1.59 11.47
N ARG A 422 -14.97 0.30 11.34
CA ARG A 422 -15.62 -0.62 10.41
C ARG A 422 -15.89 -1.97 11.04
N THR A 423 -16.96 -2.60 10.58
CA THR A 423 -17.31 -3.98 10.92
C THR A 423 -17.12 -4.88 9.71
N LEU A 424 -16.33 -5.95 9.87
CA LEU A 424 -16.33 -7.09 8.97
C LEU A 424 -17.30 -8.15 9.51
N THR A 425 -18.33 -8.48 8.74
CA THR A 425 -19.23 -9.59 9.08
C THR A 425 -18.95 -10.80 8.18
N ALA A 426 -18.70 -11.97 8.78
CA ALA A 426 -18.54 -13.22 8.05
C ALA A 426 -19.41 -14.35 8.63
N SER A 427 -19.94 -15.24 7.80
CA SER A 427 -20.75 -16.38 8.26
C SER A 427 -19.90 -17.49 8.88
N SER A 428 -18.65 -17.62 8.46
CA SER A 428 -17.64 -18.50 9.08
C SER A 428 -16.23 -17.96 8.86
N LEU A 429 -15.30 -18.41 9.69
CA LEU A 429 -13.88 -18.09 9.59
C LEU A 429 -13.04 -19.36 9.69
N SER A 430 -12.01 -19.49 8.85
CA SER A 430 -11.05 -20.59 8.91
C SER A 430 -9.64 -20.17 8.47
N GLY A 431 -8.65 -20.99 8.84
CA GLY A 431 -7.26 -20.88 8.41
C GLY A 431 -6.39 -20.04 9.36
N ASN A 432 -5.51 -19.22 8.81
CA ASN A 432 -4.65 -18.33 9.58
C ASN A 432 -4.48 -17.01 8.83
N GLY A 433 -4.45 -15.88 9.52
CA GLY A 433 -4.29 -14.59 8.85
C GLY A 433 -4.38 -13.41 9.80
N THR A 434 -4.25 -12.22 9.25
CA THR A 434 -4.16 -10.98 10.02
C THR A 434 -5.39 -10.12 9.80
N PHE A 435 -5.95 -9.61 10.90
CA PHE A 435 -6.93 -8.53 10.87
C PHE A 435 -6.26 -7.25 11.37
N ALA A 436 -6.09 -6.27 10.49
CA ALA A 436 -5.59 -4.96 10.90
C ALA A 436 -6.76 -4.09 11.34
N LEU A 437 -6.75 -3.69 12.61
CA LEU A 437 -7.85 -2.98 13.27
C LEU A 437 -7.40 -1.58 13.71
N GLY A 438 -8.29 -0.61 13.54
CA GLY A 438 -8.25 0.68 14.19
C GLY A 438 -9.01 0.64 15.51
N THR A 439 -8.50 1.35 16.50
CA THR A 439 -9.14 1.53 17.80
C THR A 439 -9.11 3.00 18.19
N ASP A 440 -10.17 3.44 18.85
CA ASP A 440 -10.22 4.61 19.70
C ASP A 440 -10.58 4.14 21.10
N LEU A 441 -9.55 3.73 21.84
CA LEU A 441 -9.71 3.25 23.21
C LEU A 441 -10.19 4.36 24.16
N ALA A 442 -10.02 5.63 23.79
CA ALA A 442 -10.57 6.75 24.54
C ALA A 442 -12.09 6.87 24.37
N GLY A 443 -12.59 6.60 23.18
CA GLY A 443 -14.03 6.58 22.88
C GLY A 443 -14.75 5.26 23.18
N HIS A 444 -14.05 4.20 23.60
CA HIS A 444 -14.56 2.82 23.63
C HIS A 444 -15.06 2.32 22.27
N LEU A 445 -14.23 2.58 21.28
CA LEU A 445 -14.56 2.48 19.89
C LEU A 445 -13.49 1.62 19.20
N SER A 446 -13.90 0.68 18.36
CA SER A 446 -12.97 -0.13 17.59
C SER A 446 -13.61 -0.64 16.32
N ASP A 447 -12.76 -1.00 15.37
CA ASP A 447 -13.16 -1.95 14.34
C ASP A 447 -13.60 -3.26 15.00
N LEU A 448 -14.47 -3.99 14.32
CA LEU A 448 -15.02 -5.24 14.81
C LEU A 448 -14.92 -6.34 13.74
N VAL A 449 -14.33 -7.47 14.12
CA VAL A 449 -14.43 -8.71 13.36
C VAL A 449 -15.60 -9.52 13.93
N ASN A 450 -16.70 -9.57 13.19
CA ASN A 450 -17.95 -10.21 13.60
C ASN A 450 -18.18 -11.51 12.82
N ILE A 451 -17.88 -12.66 13.42
CA ILE A 451 -18.11 -13.98 12.81
C ILE A 451 -19.42 -14.55 13.37
N THR A 452 -20.47 -14.58 12.56
CA THR A 452 -21.82 -14.97 13.05
C THR A 452 -21.98 -16.48 13.28
N GLY A 453 -21.11 -17.30 12.68
CA GLY A 453 -21.16 -18.76 12.77
C GLY A 453 -19.89 -19.37 13.37
N ASN A 454 -19.45 -20.50 12.82
CA ASN A 454 -18.27 -21.21 13.32
C ASN A 454 -16.96 -20.53 12.88
N ALA A 455 -16.07 -20.27 13.82
CA ALA A 455 -14.72 -19.79 13.61
C ALA A 455 -13.71 -20.87 14.02
N SER A 456 -12.70 -21.15 13.19
CA SER A 456 -11.58 -22.04 13.51
C SER A 456 -10.25 -21.47 13.02
N GLY A 457 -9.14 -21.98 13.56
CA GLY A 457 -7.80 -21.57 13.16
C GLY A 457 -7.14 -20.59 14.12
N SER A 458 -6.04 -19.97 13.67
CA SER A 458 -5.23 -19.06 14.47
C SER A 458 -5.00 -17.76 13.73
N HIS A 459 -5.50 -16.67 14.30
CA HIS A 459 -5.49 -15.36 13.67
C HIS A 459 -4.73 -14.34 14.52
N THR A 460 -4.17 -13.33 13.87
CA THR A 460 -3.45 -12.25 14.53
C THR A 460 -4.22 -10.94 14.33
N LEU A 461 -4.34 -10.17 15.41
CA LEU A 461 -4.89 -8.83 15.42
C LEU A 461 -3.74 -7.84 15.40
N GLU A 462 -3.70 -7.02 14.35
CA GLU A 462 -2.75 -5.93 14.23
C GLU A 462 -3.44 -4.64 14.68
N ILE A 463 -3.29 -4.29 15.95
CA ILE A 463 -3.93 -3.12 16.57
C ILE A 463 -2.86 -2.03 16.74
N GLN A 464 -3.17 -0.82 16.30
CA GLN A 464 -2.20 0.28 16.36
C GLN A 464 -1.99 0.77 17.79
N ASN A 465 -0.73 0.81 18.23
CA ASN A 465 -0.32 1.37 19.51
C ASN A 465 -0.45 2.90 19.54
N THR A 466 -0.78 3.45 20.70
CA THR A 466 -0.98 4.89 20.89
C THR A 466 -0.49 5.37 22.27
N GLY A 467 0.04 6.58 22.33
CA GLY A 467 0.37 7.26 23.57
C GLY A 467 -0.79 8.03 24.20
N ALA A 468 -1.93 8.14 23.49
CA ALA A 468 -3.13 8.79 24.01
C ALA A 468 -3.75 7.95 25.13
N GLU A 469 -4.11 8.62 26.25
CA GLU A 469 -4.75 7.94 27.37
C GLU A 469 -6.20 7.56 27.04
N PRO A 470 -6.60 6.31 27.26
CA PRO A 470 -8.01 5.92 27.23
C PRO A 470 -8.84 6.71 28.26
N VAL A 471 -10.12 6.97 27.99
CA VAL A 471 -11.03 7.58 28.97
C VAL A 471 -11.30 6.54 30.05
N LYS A 472 -11.15 6.95 31.31
CA LYS A 472 -11.19 6.05 32.45
C LYS A 472 -12.63 5.67 32.79
N GLU A 473 -13.12 4.58 32.19
CA GLU A 473 -14.30 3.83 32.59
C GLU A 473 -13.96 2.32 32.51
N ASP A 474 -14.47 1.49 33.43
CA ASP A 474 -14.15 0.06 33.64
C ASP A 474 -14.65 -0.89 32.51
N TYR A 475 -14.50 -0.52 31.24
CA TYR A 475 -15.05 -1.31 30.12
C TYR A 475 -13.96 -1.89 29.23
N ALA A 476 -13.96 -3.22 29.14
CA ALA A 476 -13.15 -3.97 28.20
C ALA A 476 -13.60 -3.69 26.74
N GLN A 477 -12.67 -3.44 25.81
CA GLN A 477 -13.00 -3.08 24.43
C GLN A 477 -13.14 -4.34 23.57
N GLN A 478 -14.34 -4.64 23.08
CA GLN A 478 -14.56 -5.78 22.18
C GLN A 478 -13.96 -5.51 20.80
N VAL A 479 -13.14 -6.44 20.29
CA VAL A 479 -12.53 -6.34 18.95
C VAL A 479 -12.89 -7.52 18.04
N VAL A 480 -13.36 -8.62 18.63
CA VAL A 480 -13.83 -9.81 17.89
C VAL A 480 -15.07 -10.39 18.55
N HIS A 481 -16.03 -10.82 17.73
CA HIS A 481 -17.11 -11.71 18.09
C HIS A 481 -17.04 -12.99 17.25
N THR A 482 -17.23 -14.16 17.86
CA THR A 482 -17.52 -15.41 17.14
C THR A 482 -18.84 -16.02 17.60
N GLY A 483 -19.54 -16.72 16.69
CA GLY A 483 -20.77 -17.43 17.03
C GLY A 483 -20.50 -18.74 17.75
N SER A 484 -19.47 -19.48 17.31
CA SER A 484 -18.98 -20.72 17.93
C SER A 484 -17.60 -21.11 17.37
N GLY A 485 -17.03 -22.20 17.88
CA GLY A 485 -15.84 -22.83 17.30
C GLY A 485 -14.53 -22.52 18.04
N PRO A 486 -13.43 -23.23 17.71
CA PRO A 486 -12.17 -23.19 18.45
C PRO A 486 -11.17 -22.14 17.93
N ALA A 487 -11.60 -21.09 17.23
CA ALA A 487 -10.68 -20.04 16.76
C ALA A 487 -9.90 -19.40 17.91
N SER A 488 -8.64 -19.11 17.65
CA SER A 488 -7.74 -18.40 18.56
C SER A 488 -7.31 -17.08 17.92
N PHE A 489 -7.23 -16.03 18.74
CA PHE A 489 -6.75 -14.72 18.35
C PHE A 489 -5.59 -14.30 19.25
N SER A 490 -4.56 -13.73 18.67
CA SER A 490 -3.45 -13.09 19.39
C SER A 490 -3.27 -11.67 18.89
N VAL A 491 -2.72 -10.78 19.70
CA VAL A 491 -2.29 -9.45 19.23
C VAL A 491 -0.84 -9.50 18.77
N MET A 492 -0.52 -8.76 17.71
CA MET A 492 0.86 -8.60 17.26
C MET A 492 1.70 -7.99 18.37
N GLY A 493 2.87 -8.58 18.68
CA GLY A 493 3.71 -8.11 19.78
C GLY A 493 3.29 -8.58 21.18
N GLY A 494 2.19 -9.31 21.30
CA GLY A 494 1.70 -9.89 22.56
C GLY A 494 0.83 -8.95 23.40
N ARG A 495 0.98 -7.63 23.25
CA ARG A 495 0.19 -6.60 23.93
C ARG A 495 -0.07 -5.39 23.05
N VAL A 496 -1.09 -4.61 23.42
CA VAL A 496 -1.39 -3.30 22.82
C VAL A 496 -0.99 -2.20 23.81
N ASP A 497 -0.18 -1.24 23.36
CA ASP A 497 0.21 -0.07 24.13
C ASP A 497 -0.86 1.02 23.93
N ALA A 498 -1.48 1.46 25.03
CA ALA A 498 -2.45 2.54 25.00
C ALA A 498 -2.28 3.47 26.20
N GLY A 499 -1.73 4.64 25.92
CA GLY A 499 -1.42 5.64 26.93
C GLY A 499 -0.39 5.13 27.93
N THR A 500 -0.71 5.28 29.21
CA THR A 500 0.21 4.92 30.30
C THR A 500 0.47 3.40 30.38
N PHE A 501 -0.47 2.57 29.94
CA PHE A 501 -0.50 1.13 30.23
C PHE A 501 -0.53 0.25 28.99
N THR A 502 -0.38 -1.05 29.20
CA THR A 502 -0.56 -2.09 28.18
C THR A 502 -1.87 -2.84 28.37
N TYR A 503 -2.35 -3.47 27.30
CA TYR A 503 -3.61 -4.21 27.25
C TYR A 503 -3.37 -5.61 26.69
N ASP A 504 -3.87 -6.61 27.41
CA ASP A 504 -3.90 -8.00 26.99
C ASP A 504 -5.20 -8.30 26.23
N LEU A 505 -5.12 -9.24 25.29
CA LEU A 505 -6.30 -9.77 24.61
C LEU A 505 -6.88 -10.94 25.42
N GLN A 506 -8.07 -10.75 25.98
CA GLN A 506 -8.77 -11.77 26.78
C GLN A 506 -10.01 -12.29 26.07
N GLN A 507 -10.13 -13.62 26.00
CA GLN A 507 -11.35 -14.28 25.56
C GLN A 507 -12.37 -14.36 26.70
N ARG A 508 -13.60 -13.89 26.47
CA ARG A 508 -14.73 -14.01 27.39
C ARG A 508 -15.91 -14.63 26.64
N GLY A 509 -16.13 -15.93 26.85
CA GLY A 509 -17.09 -16.68 26.04
C GLY A 509 -16.61 -16.77 24.59
N THR A 510 -17.40 -16.27 23.65
CA THR A 510 -17.05 -16.25 22.22
C THR A 510 -16.55 -14.88 21.73
N ASP A 511 -16.35 -13.95 22.66
CA ASP A 511 -15.89 -12.59 22.37
C ASP A 511 -14.45 -12.38 22.84
N TRP A 512 -13.73 -11.49 22.16
CA TRP A 512 -12.37 -11.09 22.54
C TRP A 512 -12.32 -9.61 22.85
N TYR A 513 -11.74 -9.30 24.00
CA TYR A 513 -11.67 -7.96 24.51
C TYR A 513 -10.22 -7.55 24.78
N LEU A 514 -9.89 -6.29 24.50
CA LEU A 514 -8.73 -5.65 25.07
C LEU A 514 -9.04 -5.27 26.52
N VAL A 515 -8.22 -5.77 27.44
CA VAL A 515 -8.33 -5.58 28.88
C VAL A 515 -6.99 -5.07 29.39
N GLN A 516 -7.00 -4.08 30.27
CA GLN A 516 -5.78 -3.56 30.86
C GLN A 516 -4.99 -4.70 31.51
N ALA A 517 -3.71 -4.84 31.13
CA ALA A 517 -2.83 -5.86 31.66
C ALA A 517 -2.50 -5.56 33.12
N THR A 518 -2.47 -6.58 33.96
CA THR A 518 -2.10 -6.50 35.38
C THR A 518 -0.93 -7.43 35.68
N VAL A 519 -0.16 -7.10 36.72
CA VAL A 519 0.93 -7.95 37.21
C VAL A 519 0.32 -9.07 38.07
N ASP A 520 0.39 -10.31 37.59
CA ASP A 520 0.06 -11.49 38.40
C ASP A 520 1.15 -11.71 39.49
N GLU A 521 0.83 -11.48 40.76
CA GLU A 521 1.67 -11.79 41.94
C GLU A 521 1.85 -13.31 42.20
N GLY A 522 1.99 -14.10 41.13
CA GLY A 522 1.63 -15.51 41.13
C GLY A 522 2.71 -16.53 40.80
N VAL A 523 3.98 -16.21 40.50
CA VAL A 523 5.03 -17.24 40.32
C VAL A 523 6.46 -16.74 40.63
N ALA A 524 6.89 -16.80 41.89
CA ALA A 524 8.31 -16.96 42.25
C ALA A 524 8.43 -17.68 43.60
N GLY A 525 9.24 -18.74 43.64
CA GLY A 525 9.20 -19.76 44.69
C GLY A 525 9.74 -19.36 46.07
N GLY A 526 9.18 -20.04 47.09
CA GLY A 526 9.94 -20.52 48.24
C GLY A 526 10.00 -19.62 49.49
N GLY A 527 9.05 -19.84 50.40
CA GLY A 527 9.30 -19.82 51.85
C GLY A 527 9.24 -18.47 52.56
N GLY A 528 8.07 -18.15 53.11
CA GLY A 528 7.93 -17.06 54.08
C GLY A 528 6.47 -16.73 54.36
N SER A 529 5.85 -17.49 55.26
CA SER A 529 4.53 -17.18 55.80
C SER A 529 4.60 -15.92 56.66
N ASP A 530 3.91 -14.86 56.26
CA ASP A 530 3.21 -13.98 57.19
C ASP A 530 1.95 -13.42 56.53
N GLY A 531 0.81 -13.86 57.07
CA GLY A 531 -0.51 -13.50 56.60
C GLY A 531 -0.90 -12.09 57.05
N GLY A 532 -1.18 -11.24 56.08
CA GLY A 532 -1.93 -10.00 56.24
C GLY A 532 -2.89 -9.85 55.08
N GLY A 533 -4.18 -10.13 55.31
CA GLY A 533 -5.23 -9.97 54.31
C GLY A 533 -5.40 -8.50 53.92
N GLY A 534 -5.01 -8.17 52.69
CA GLY A 534 -5.43 -6.97 51.97
C GLY A 534 -6.16 -7.42 50.70
N THR A 535 -7.25 -6.74 50.36
CA THR A 535 -7.95 -6.88 49.09
C THR A 535 -6.99 -6.58 47.95
N GLY A 536 -6.43 -7.61 47.31
CA GLY A 536 -5.46 -7.49 46.24
C GLY A 536 -6.07 -6.81 45.01
N GLY A 537 -5.69 -5.56 44.78
CA GLY A 537 -5.81 -4.94 43.47
C GLY A 537 -4.52 -5.24 42.73
N GLU A 538 -4.60 -5.98 41.64
CA GLU A 538 -3.45 -6.28 40.79
C GLU A 538 -2.93 -4.98 40.15
N GLU A 539 -1.62 -4.75 40.18
CA GLU A 539 -1.01 -3.52 39.69
C GLU A 539 -1.01 -3.49 38.15
N PRO A 540 -1.48 -2.42 37.47
CA PRO A 540 -1.46 -2.37 36.02
C PRO A 540 -0.05 -2.36 35.41
N VAL A 541 0.14 -3.04 34.28
CA VAL A 541 1.42 -3.08 33.58
C VAL A 541 1.60 -1.83 32.72
N ILE A 542 2.68 -1.08 32.97
CA ILE A 542 3.02 0.14 32.22
C ILE A 542 3.46 -0.15 30.77
N SER A 543 3.24 0.80 29.87
CA SER A 543 3.72 0.71 28.49
C SER A 543 5.24 0.96 28.38
N PRO A 544 5.93 0.44 27.35
CA PRO A 544 7.34 0.75 27.08
C PRO A 544 7.60 2.27 26.97
N SER A 545 6.61 3.03 26.51
CA SER A 545 6.67 4.50 26.46
C SER A 545 6.71 5.12 27.87
N THR A 546 5.90 4.61 28.80
CA THR A 546 5.92 5.03 30.21
C THR A 546 7.24 4.64 30.89
N GLU A 547 7.74 3.42 30.63
CA GLU A 547 9.05 2.96 31.13
C GLU A 547 10.18 3.91 30.70
N ALA A 548 10.22 4.26 29.40
CA ALA A 548 11.20 5.19 28.85
C ALA A 548 11.19 6.55 29.53
N VAL A 549 9.99 7.11 29.71
CA VAL A 549 9.79 8.42 30.33
C VAL A 549 10.30 8.41 31.78
N ILE A 550 9.88 7.44 32.59
CA ILE A 550 10.29 7.34 33.99
C ILE A 550 11.80 7.10 34.10
N GLY A 551 12.34 6.19 33.28
CA GLY A 551 13.76 5.87 33.28
C GLY A 551 14.63 7.10 32.93
N VAL A 552 14.27 7.85 31.89
CA VAL A 552 15.02 9.06 31.48
C VAL A 552 14.92 10.18 32.53
N PHE A 553 13.77 10.38 33.18
CA PHE A 553 13.64 11.38 34.26
C PHE A 553 14.46 11.03 35.50
N SER A 554 14.48 9.75 35.90
CA SER A 554 15.20 9.28 37.09
C SER A 554 16.73 9.24 36.93
N ALA A 555 17.27 9.50 35.75
CA ALA A 555 18.70 9.33 35.44
C ALA A 555 19.60 10.47 35.94
N ALA A 556 19.05 11.65 36.23
CA ALA A 556 19.88 12.82 36.56
C ALA A 556 20.75 12.65 37.83
N PRO A 557 20.26 12.03 38.93
CA PRO A 557 21.08 11.74 40.11
C PRO A 557 22.28 10.83 39.85
N THR A 558 22.12 9.75 39.08
CA THR A 558 23.23 8.84 38.76
C THR A 558 24.23 9.47 37.80
N VAL A 559 23.77 10.28 36.84
CA VAL A 559 24.64 11.14 36.02
C VAL A 559 25.48 12.06 36.91
N TRP A 560 24.86 12.69 37.91
CA TRP A 560 25.53 13.56 38.88
C TRP A 560 26.55 12.80 39.75
N TYR A 561 26.25 11.59 40.21
CA TYR A 561 27.20 10.79 41.00
C TYR A 561 28.43 10.36 40.21
N GLY A 562 28.30 10.10 38.91
CA GLY A 562 29.47 9.77 38.09
C GLY A 562 30.32 10.99 37.74
N GLU A 563 29.69 12.16 37.61
CA GLU A 563 30.38 13.44 37.43
C GLU A 563 31.05 13.98 38.69
N LEU A 564 30.51 13.63 39.87
CA LEU A 564 31.08 13.98 41.17
C LEU A 564 31.96 12.86 41.71
N THR A 565 33.15 13.19 42.20
CA THR A 565 33.98 12.24 42.95
C THR A 565 34.64 12.88 44.14
N THR A 566 35.13 12.02 45.05
CA THR A 566 35.94 12.45 46.20
C THR A 566 37.18 13.20 45.75
N LEU A 567 37.74 14.00 46.65
CA LEU A 567 38.89 14.85 46.35
C LEU A 567 40.06 14.04 45.75
N ARG A 568 40.39 12.92 46.41
CA ARG A 568 41.50 12.02 46.02
C ARG A 568 41.26 11.39 44.65
N SER A 569 40.03 10.96 44.35
CA SER A 569 39.68 10.38 43.05
C SER A 569 39.49 11.44 41.95
N ARG A 570 39.30 12.72 42.30
CA ARG A 570 39.19 13.84 41.33
C ARG A 570 40.54 14.42 40.93
N MET A 571 41.41 14.65 41.91
CA MET A 571 42.62 15.46 41.73
C MET A 571 43.91 14.76 42.20
N GLY A 572 43.83 13.50 42.67
CA GLY A 572 44.96 12.76 43.19
C GLY A 572 45.39 13.21 44.59
N GLU A 573 46.66 12.99 44.93
CA GLU A 573 47.23 13.41 46.20
C GLU A 573 47.79 14.85 46.12
N LEU A 574 47.08 15.80 46.71
CA LEU A 574 47.46 17.22 46.71
C LEU A 574 48.39 17.62 47.87
N ARG A 575 48.52 16.79 48.91
CA ARG A 575 49.38 17.12 50.06
C ARG A 575 50.85 17.08 49.69
N ASN A 576 51.21 16.23 48.73
CA ASN A 576 52.59 16.01 48.30
C ASN A 576 52.79 16.60 46.87
N GLY A 577 53.19 17.87 46.76
CA GLY A 577 53.33 18.60 45.49
C GLY A 577 53.54 20.11 45.67
N HIS A 578 53.86 20.84 44.59
CA HIS A 578 54.07 22.30 44.60
C HIS A 578 52.81 23.06 45.06
N GLU A 579 53.00 24.15 45.81
CA GLU A 579 51.94 24.78 46.61
C GLU A 579 51.27 25.99 45.94
N GLN A 580 51.45 26.22 44.62
CA GLN A 580 51.00 27.49 43.99
C GLN A 580 49.76 27.37 43.10
N GLY A 581 49.44 26.18 42.56
CA GLY A 581 48.26 25.94 41.74
C GLY A 581 48.44 24.81 40.73
N GLY A 582 47.44 24.58 39.89
CA GLY A 582 47.51 23.54 38.88
C GLY A 582 46.37 23.53 37.87
N VAL A 583 46.59 22.81 36.77
CA VAL A 583 45.52 22.37 35.85
C VAL A 583 45.38 20.87 35.93
N TRP A 584 44.16 20.38 35.80
CA TRP A 584 43.89 18.94 35.81
C TRP A 584 42.86 18.56 34.77
N VAL A 585 42.96 17.32 34.30
CA VAL A 585 42.00 16.67 33.41
C VAL A 585 41.71 15.28 33.95
N ARG A 586 40.46 14.85 33.83
CA ARG A 586 39.98 13.56 34.29
C ARG A 586 39.04 12.97 33.24
N THR A 587 39.23 11.71 32.90
CA THR A 587 38.28 10.92 32.12
C THR A 587 37.69 9.86 33.02
N TYR A 588 36.40 9.58 32.88
CA TYR A 588 35.72 8.58 33.69
C TYR A 588 34.65 7.83 32.90
N GLY A 589 34.37 6.61 33.35
CA GLY A 589 33.25 5.82 32.90
C GLY A 589 32.67 5.01 34.06
N ASN A 590 31.37 4.76 34.03
CA ASN A 590 30.70 3.92 35.01
C ASN A 590 29.49 3.24 34.39
N LYS A 591 29.08 2.13 35.02
CA LYS A 591 27.79 1.51 34.75
C LYS A 591 26.97 1.51 36.03
N TYR A 592 25.70 1.92 35.93
CA TYR A 592 24.69 1.77 36.97
C TYR A 592 23.60 0.81 36.52
N ASN A 593 23.18 -0.11 37.37
CA ASN A 593 21.91 -0.81 37.23
C ASN A 593 20.94 -0.13 38.20
N VAL A 594 19.83 0.40 37.69
CA VAL A 594 18.90 1.23 38.45
C VAL A 594 17.50 0.62 38.41
N SER A 595 16.87 0.51 39.57
CA SER A 595 15.45 0.19 39.72
C SER A 595 14.73 1.45 40.20
N ALA A 596 14.13 2.19 39.26
CA ALA A 596 13.46 3.46 39.55
C ALA A 596 12.07 3.25 40.16
N THR A 597 11.39 2.18 39.74
CA THR A 597 10.15 1.66 40.34
C THR A 597 10.17 0.13 40.28
N ASP A 598 9.15 -0.54 40.80
CA ASP A 598 9.05 -2.01 40.72
C ASP A 598 8.93 -2.50 39.25
N GLN A 599 8.36 -1.68 38.36
CA GLN A 599 8.20 -1.97 36.93
C GLN A 599 9.26 -1.33 36.02
N VAL A 600 10.08 -0.40 36.51
CA VAL A 600 11.07 0.34 35.70
C VAL A 600 12.49 0.03 36.17
N GLN A 601 13.20 -0.71 35.33
CA GLN A 601 14.60 -1.09 35.55
C GLN A 601 15.43 -0.78 34.31
N TYR A 602 16.60 -0.18 34.48
CA TYR A 602 17.48 0.12 33.35
C TYR A 602 18.96 -0.03 33.71
N SER A 603 19.76 -0.29 32.69
CA SER A 603 21.22 -0.24 32.79
C SER A 603 21.72 1.05 32.15
N GLN A 604 22.44 1.86 32.90
CA GLN A 604 22.99 3.13 32.45
C GLN A 604 24.50 3.02 32.32
N THR A 605 25.02 3.25 31.12
CA THR A 605 26.47 3.38 30.88
C THR A 605 26.80 4.85 30.66
N GLN A 606 27.61 5.43 31.56
CA GLN A 606 28.08 6.80 31.46
C GLN A 606 29.56 6.84 31.08
N GLN A 607 29.92 7.82 30.26
CA GLN A 607 31.30 8.21 29.98
C GLN A 607 31.42 9.73 29.94
N GLY A 608 32.53 10.27 30.43
CA GLY A 608 32.72 11.70 30.48
C GLY A 608 34.15 12.16 30.65
N ILE A 609 34.32 13.47 30.48
CA ILE A 609 35.56 14.19 30.68
C ILE A 609 35.29 15.43 31.53
N SER A 610 36.15 15.64 32.52
CA SER A 610 36.19 16.84 33.36
C SER A 610 37.56 17.48 33.26
N PHE A 611 37.61 18.80 33.39
CA PHE A 611 38.85 19.55 33.49
C PHE A 611 38.68 20.72 34.45
N GLY A 612 39.77 21.18 35.03
CA GLY A 612 39.75 22.32 35.94
C GLY A 612 41.10 22.98 36.10
N ALA A 613 41.06 24.16 36.71
CA ALA A 613 42.23 24.99 37.01
C ALA A 613 42.04 25.65 38.37
N ASP A 614 43.09 25.66 39.18
CA ASP A 614 43.10 26.27 40.51
C ASP A 614 44.38 27.05 40.80
N THR A 615 44.27 27.96 41.78
CA THR A 615 45.37 28.73 42.35
C THR A 615 45.32 28.64 43.88
N ALA A 616 46.48 28.76 44.51
CA ALA A 616 46.57 28.84 45.98
C ALA A 616 46.27 30.26 46.49
N LEU A 617 45.51 30.35 47.59
CA LEU A 617 45.14 31.62 48.25
C LEU A 617 45.98 31.94 49.50
N SER A 618 46.65 30.95 50.09
CA SER A 618 47.53 31.12 51.26
C SER A 618 48.79 30.26 51.11
N SER A 619 49.90 30.77 51.64
CA SER A 619 51.18 30.04 51.74
C SER A 619 51.39 29.36 53.10
N ASP A 620 50.48 29.56 54.07
CA ASP A 620 50.59 29.00 55.42
C ASP A 620 49.51 27.93 55.65
N GLY A 621 49.60 26.86 54.85
CA GLY A 621 48.57 25.81 54.67
C GLY A 621 48.03 25.82 53.24
N LYS A 622 47.65 24.65 52.70
CA LYS A 622 47.21 24.55 51.29
C LYS A 622 45.74 24.90 51.17
N TRP A 623 45.41 26.07 50.61
CA TRP A 623 44.06 26.47 50.25
C TRP A 623 43.97 26.79 48.76
N LEU A 624 43.26 25.97 48.00
CA LEU A 624 43.06 26.08 46.57
C LEU A 624 41.65 26.56 46.26
N VAL A 625 41.52 27.46 45.28
CA VAL A 625 40.23 27.82 44.67
C VAL A 625 40.35 27.70 43.16
N GLY A 626 39.34 27.11 42.54
CA GLY A 626 39.38 26.83 41.11
C GLY A 626 38.01 26.76 40.43
N VAL A 627 38.08 26.64 39.11
CA VAL A 627 36.94 26.44 38.21
C VAL A 627 37.03 25.06 37.59
N LEU A 628 35.88 24.41 37.37
CA LEU A 628 35.80 23.12 36.68
C LEU A 628 34.72 23.16 35.60
N GLY A 629 34.92 22.37 34.54
CA GLY A 629 33.93 22.15 33.50
C GLY A 629 34.02 20.74 32.94
N GLY A 630 33.00 20.32 32.22
CA GLY A 630 33.02 19.00 31.60
C GLY A 630 31.76 18.62 30.84
N TYR A 631 31.83 17.42 30.29
CA TYR A 631 30.78 16.80 29.49
C TYR A 631 30.68 15.32 29.82
N SER A 632 29.46 14.79 29.88
CA SER A 632 29.23 13.34 29.87
C SER A 632 28.04 12.94 29.01
N ASN A 633 28.15 11.74 28.45
CA ASN A 633 27.07 11.03 27.78
C ASN A 633 26.69 9.81 28.61
N SER A 634 25.38 9.61 28.79
CA SER A 634 24.81 8.42 29.40
C SER A 634 23.82 7.78 28.45
N GLN A 635 23.98 6.48 28.21
CA GLN A 635 23.03 5.64 27.50
C GLN A 635 22.31 4.75 28.50
N LEU A 636 20.99 4.70 28.39
CA LEU A 636 20.11 3.89 29.22
C LEU A 636 19.53 2.79 28.34
N ASP A 637 19.71 1.54 28.74
CA ASP A 637 19.12 0.37 28.11
C ASP A 637 17.98 -0.14 28.99
N MET A 638 16.79 -0.26 28.40
CA MET A 638 15.54 -0.70 29.04
C MET A 638 15.00 -1.96 28.36
N GLN A 639 13.83 -2.45 28.79
CA GLN A 639 13.23 -3.63 28.19
C GLN A 639 12.80 -3.40 26.73
N LEU A 640 12.58 -4.50 25.99
CA LEU A 640 12.09 -4.49 24.60
C LEU A 640 12.96 -3.70 23.60
N GLY A 641 14.22 -3.41 23.92
CA GLY A 641 15.10 -2.62 23.06
C GLY A 641 14.79 -1.11 23.09
N THR A 642 14.01 -0.66 24.08
CA THR A 642 13.83 0.76 24.39
C THR A 642 15.11 1.34 24.97
N THR A 643 15.46 2.56 24.55
CA THR A 643 16.68 3.24 25.01
C THR A 643 16.41 4.68 25.42
N GLY A 644 17.24 5.18 26.33
CA GLY A 644 17.28 6.57 26.74
C GLY A 644 18.67 7.15 26.60
N GLN A 645 18.78 8.47 26.43
CA GLN A 645 20.06 9.16 26.41
C GLN A 645 20.02 10.45 27.22
N VAL A 646 21.06 10.66 28.03
CA VAL A 646 21.29 11.91 28.75
C VAL A 646 22.67 12.47 28.40
N ASN A 647 22.69 13.66 27.80
CA ASN A 647 23.91 14.43 27.57
C ASN A 647 23.99 15.56 28.58
N SER A 648 25.02 15.58 29.41
CA SER A 648 25.23 16.58 30.45
C SER A 648 26.40 17.47 30.13
N TYR A 649 26.19 18.77 30.22
CA TYR A 649 27.21 19.81 30.10
C TYR A 649 27.24 20.60 31.40
N TYR A 650 28.42 20.75 32.03
CA TYR A 650 28.50 21.36 33.35
C TYR A 650 29.67 22.32 33.54
N LEU A 651 29.45 23.27 34.45
CA LEU A 651 30.42 24.26 34.89
C LEU A 651 30.26 24.49 36.40
N GLY A 652 31.37 24.61 37.12
CA GLY A 652 31.35 24.77 38.57
C GLY A 652 32.58 25.46 39.15
N LEU A 653 32.51 25.71 40.45
CA LEU A 653 33.57 26.25 41.28
C LEU A 653 33.92 25.24 42.36
N TYR A 654 35.18 25.20 42.76
CA TYR A 654 35.61 24.38 43.91
C TYR A 654 36.60 25.11 44.80
N SER A 655 36.61 24.71 46.07
CA SER A 655 37.54 25.18 47.08
C SER A 655 38.03 23.99 47.90
N THR A 656 39.35 23.82 48.01
CA THR A 656 39.97 22.74 48.77
C THR A 656 40.92 23.32 49.81
N TRP A 657 40.67 23.08 51.08
CA TRP A 657 41.52 23.50 52.20
C TRP A 657 42.15 22.29 52.89
N MET A 658 43.44 22.38 53.21
CA MET A 658 44.19 21.34 53.92
C MET A 658 45.05 21.95 55.03
N SER A 659 44.91 21.39 56.24
CA SER A 659 45.74 21.72 57.40
C SER A 659 47.02 20.87 57.46
N LYS A 660 48.06 21.43 58.08
CA LYS A 660 49.31 20.70 58.42
C LYS A 660 49.06 19.51 59.35
N ASP A 661 47.97 19.52 60.14
CA ASP A 661 47.59 18.44 61.05
C ASP A 661 46.78 17.30 60.38
N GLY A 662 46.70 17.30 59.04
CA GLY A 662 46.08 16.25 58.22
C GLY A 662 44.61 16.46 57.88
N TYR A 663 43.92 17.42 58.49
CA TYR A 663 42.52 17.75 58.16
C TYR A 663 42.39 18.33 56.74
N TYR A 664 41.30 18.01 56.06
CA TYR A 664 40.94 18.65 54.79
C TYR A 664 39.44 18.89 54.66
N ILE A 665 39.08 19.89 53.87
CA ILE A 665 37.72 20.18 53.42
C ILE A 665 37.77 20.47 51.92
N ASP A 666 36.92 19.80 51.15
CA ASP A 666 36.71 20.04 49.72
C ASP A 666 35.25 20.40 49.49
N ALA A 667 35.00 21.51 48.79
CA ALA A 667 33.65 21.98 48.49
C ALA A 667 33.52 22.28 47.00
N ILE A 668 32.43 21.84 46.39
CA ILE A 668 32.09 22.05 44.98
C ILE A 668 30.68 22.61 44.87
N VAL A 669 30.48 23.58 43.97
CA VAL A 669 29.15 23.99 43.48
C VAL A 669 29.16 23.96 41.96
N LYS A 670 28.13 23.39 41.35
CA LYS A 670 28.07 23.15 39.91
C LYS A 670 26.67 23.34 39.34
N ALA A 671 26.60 23.77 38.09
CA ALA A 671 25.39 23.82 37.29
C ALA A 671 25.53 22.90 36.06
N ASN A 672 24.43 22.26 35.67
CA ASN A 672 24.32 21.31 34.58
C ASN A 672 23.20 21.73 33.61
N ARG A 673 23.44 21.54 32.31
CA ARG A 673 22.40 21.46 31.29
C ARG A 673 22.32 20.02 30.81
N PHE A 674 21.17 19.38 31.00
CA PHE A 674 20.90 18.04 30.50
C PHE A 674 20.09 18.13 29.21
N LYS A 675 20.51 17.37 28.19
CA LYS A 675 19.72 17.08 27.01
C LYS A 675 19.30 15.62 27.06
N ASN A 676 18.00 15.39 27.10
CA ASN A 676 17.41 14.09 27.36
C ASN A 676 16.67 13.62 26.10
N LYS A 677 16.77 12.33 25.78
CA LYS A 677 16.07 11.70 24.67
C LYS A 677 15.52 10.35 25.09
N ALA A 678 14.35 10.01 24.57
CA ALA A 678 13.73 8.69 24.66
C ALA A 678 13.52 8.15 23.24
N ASP A 679 14.02 6.94 22.99
CA ASP A 679 13.81 6.18 21.77
C ASP A 679 13.15 4.84 22.17
N VAL A 680 11.84 4.78 21.98
CA VAL A 680 10.97 3.69 22.45
C VAL A 680 10.76 2.67 21.34
N THR A 681 10.84 1.40 21.71
CA THR A 681 10.31 0.30 20.90
C THR A 681 9.03 -0.18 21.58
N MET A 682 7.88 0.08 20.94
CA MET A 682 6.55 -0.28 21.43
C MET A 682 6.30 -1.79 21.30
N SER A 683 5.26 -2.31 21.94
CA SER A 683 4.96 -3.75 21.98
C SER A 683 4.81 -4.38 20.60
N ASP A 684 4.29 -3.64 19.61
CA ASP A 684 4.11 -4.08 18.23
C ASP A 684 5.40 -3.99 17.38
N GLY A 685 6.50 -3.50 17.95
CA GLY A 685 7.78 -3.29 17.29
C GLY A 685 7.93 -1.94 16.58
N ASN A 686 6.89 -1.11 16.54
CA ASN A 686 6.99 0.26 16.02
C ASN A 686 7.69 1.18 17.03
N ASN A 687 8.17 2.33 16.56
CA ASN A 687 8.95 3.25 17.37
C ASN A 687 8.15 4.48 17.81
N ALA A 688 8.49 5.01 18.99
CA ALA A 688 8.08 6.34 19.44
C ALA A 688 9.28 7.11 19.99
N ARG A 689 9.28 8.44 19.83
CA ARG A 689 10.42 9.30 20.19
C ARG A 689 10.01 10.58 20.88
N GLY A 690 10.89 11.10 21.74
CA GLY A 690 10.78 12.45 22.29
C GLY A 690 12.08 12.95 22.90
N ASP A 691 12.22 14.26 22.98
CA ASP A 691 13.38 14.92 23.56
C ASP A 691 13.00 16.15 24.37
N TYR A 692 13.80 16.46 25.39
CA TYR A 692 13.64 17.66 26.22
C TYR A 692 14.97 18.11 26.80
N ASN A 693 15.00 19.33 27.33
CA ASN A 693 16.17 19.87 28.03
C ASN A 693 15.74 20.35 29.41
N ASN A 694 16.55 20.10 30.43
CA ASN A 694 16.37 20.70 31.74
C ASN A 694 17.71 21.08 32.37
N TYR A 695 17.64 21.87 33.44
CA TYR A 695 18.81 22.40 34.14
C TYR A 695 18.86 21.85 35.56
N GLY A 696 20.08 21.54 36.01
CA GLY A 696 20.35 21.11 37.38
C GLY A 696 21.37 22.01 38.06
N THR A 697 21.25 22.16 39.36
CA THR A 697 22.24 22.84 40.20
C THR A 697 22.46 22.03 41.45
N GLY A 698 23.70 21.95 41.92
CA GLY A 698 24.01 21.17 43.10
C GLY A 698 25.37 21.53 43.69
N GLY A 699 25.67 20.91 44.82
CA GLY A 699 26.94 21.07 45.49
C GLY A 699 27.29 19.87 46.35
N SER A 700 28.58 19.74 46.66
CA SER A 700 29.12 18.67 47.50
C SER A 700 30.15 19.24 48.45
N VAL A 701 30.16 18.75 49.69
CA VAL A 701 31.18 19.04 50.68
C VAL A 701 31.71 17.72 51.22
N GLU A 702 33.04 17.55 51.17
CA GLU A 702 33.78 16.44 51.75
C GLU A 702 34.72 16.96 52.82
N ALA A 703 34.76 16.30 53.97
CA ALA A 703 35.68 16.60 55.05
C ALA A 703 36.29 15.32 55.59
N GLY A 704 37.60 15.34 55.86
CA GLY A 704 38.29 14.18 56.38
C GLY A 704 39.59 14.52 57.06
N ARG A 705 40.29 13.49 57.51
CA ARG A 705 41.60 13.62 58.15
C ARG A 705 42.54 12.52 57.71
N HIS A 706 43.74 12.91 57.28
CA HIS A 706 44.83 12.01 57.01
C HIS A 706 45.56 11.64 58.30
N PHE A 707 45.75 10.35 58.55
CA PHE A 707 46.56 9.85 59.66
C PHE A 707 47.74 9.04 59.11
N ASP A 708 48.95 9.54 59.33
CA ASP A 708 50.18 8.81 59.05
C ASP A 708 50.39 7.70 60.09
N LEU A 709 50.72 6.50 59.60
CA LEU A 709 51.07 5.32 60.38
C LEU A 709 52.52 4.91 60.09
N SER A 710 53.05 3.93 60.84
CA SER A 710 54.42 3.45 60.63
C SER A 710 54.62 2.83 59.24
N ASN A 711 55.86 2.85 58.75
CA ASN A 711 56.27 2.24 57.47
C ASN A 711 55.55 2.78 56.22
N GLY A 712 55.11 4.04 56.28
CA GLY A 712 54.46 4.74 55.17
C GLY A 712 52.98 4.38 54.97
N TRP A 713 52.38 3.60 55.87
CA TRP A 713 50.94 3.34 55.84
C TRP A 713 50.16 4.58 56.25
N PHE A 714 48.95 4.73 55.73
CA PHE A 714 48.02 5.78 56.14
C PHE A 714 46.59 5.28 56.21
N ILE A 715 45.78 5.97 57.01
CA ILE A 715 44.33 5.85 57.00
C ILE A 715 43.71 7.25 56.89
N GLU A 716 42.69 7.40 56.05
CA GLU A 716 42.04 8.67 55.77
C GLU A 716 40.51 8.52 55.82
N PRO A 717 39.90 8.55 57.02
CA PRO A 717 38.46 8.63 57.15
C PRO A 717 37.92 9.96 56.63
N TYR A 718 36.73 9.92 56.04
CA TYR A 718 36.03 11.07 55.51
C TYR A 718 34.51 10.94 55.62
N VAL A 719 33.85 12.09 55.57
CA VAL A 719 32.41 12.24 55.40
C VAL A 719 32.14 13.17 54.23
N GLN A 720 31.07 12.92 53.49
CA GLN A 720 30.65 13.73 52.36
C GLN A 720 29.13 13.91 52.37
N GLY A 721 28.69 15.13 52.05
CA GLY A 721 27.30 15.46 51.77
C GLY A 721 27.17 16.09 50.39
N SER A 722 26.26 15.60 49.57
CA SER A 722 25.98 16.11 48.21
C SER A 722 24.49 16.36 48.04
N ALA A 723 24.15 17.50 47.42
CA ALA A 723 22.77 17.84 47.08
C ALA A 723 22.67 18.23 45.60
N LEU A 724 21.60 17.81 44.95
CA LEU A 724 21.25 18.12 43.57
C LEU A 724 19.78 18.53 43.50
N TRP A 725 19.50 19.61 42.78
CA TRP A 725 18.15 20.03 42.40
C TRP A 725 18.07 20.14 40.88
N VAL A 726 17.10 19.45 40.28
CA VAL A 726 16.88 19.45 38.83
C VAL A 726 15.49 19.98 38.52
N GLN A 727 15.42 20.94 37.60
CA GLN A 727 14.16 21.52 37.16
C GLN A 727 13.27 20.47 36.46
N GLY A 728 12.00 20.40 36.84
CA GLY A 728 10.99 19.61 36.12
C GLY A 728 10.63 20.21 34.76
N GLU A 729 10.20 19.37 33.83
CA GLU A 729 9.89 19.74 32.45
C GLU A 729 8.64 18.99 31.96
N ASN A 730 7.95 19.55 30.97
CA ASN A 730 6.86 18.90 30.24
C ASN A 730 7.34 18.53 28.84
N TYR A 731 7.09 17.30 28.38
CA TYR A 731 7.33 16.92 26.99
C TYR A 731 6.35 15.86 26.52
N SER A 732 6.31 15.61 25.22
CA SER A 732 5.45 14.59 24.61
C SER A 732 6.29 13.67 23.71
N LEU A 733 5.86 12.42 23.59
CA LEU A 733 6.32 11.51 22.55
C LEU A 733 5.49 11.72 21.28
N ASP A 734 6.06 11.41 20.12
CA ASP A 734 5.38 11.48 18.81
C ASP A 734 4.20 10.50 18.64
N ASN A 735 4.07 9.49 19.52
CA ASN A 735 2.89 8.63 19.62
C ASN A 735 1.72 9.27 20.42
N GLY A 736 1.87 10.48 20.93
CA GLY A 736 0.82 11.23 21.65
C GLY A 736 0.86 11.12 23.18
N LEU A 737 1.84 10.40 23.75
CA LEU A 737 2.01 10.30 25.20
C LEU A 737 2.56 11.60 25.77
N ASN A 738 1.92 12.11 26.84
CA ASN A 738 2.34 13.33 27.51
C ASN A 738 2.99 13.02 28.85
N ALA A 739 4.12 13.64 29.11
CA ALA A 739 4.90 13.42 30.32
C ALA A 739 5.28 14.73 31.00
N ARG A 740 5.25 14.72 32.32
CA ARG A 740 5.64 15.85 33.17
C ARG A 740 6.39 15.36 34.39
N SER A 741 7.59 15.87 34.62
CA SER A 741 8.30 15.70 35.89
C SER A 741 8.17 16.94 36.76
N ASN A 742 8.05 16.76 38.07
CA ASN A 742 8.06 17.87 39.03
C ASN A 742 9.50 18.38 39.30
N LYS A 743 10.46 17.46 39.43
CA LYS A 743 11.89 17.64 39.69
C LYS A 743 12.61 16.28 39.70
N ALA A 744 13.94 16.30 39.71
CA ALA A 744 14.77 15.11 40.00
C ALA A 744 15.85 15.49 41.04
N ASP A 745 15.45 15.54 42.31
CA ASP A 745 16.33 15.94 43.42
C ASP A 745 17.11 14.74 43.97
N SER A 746 18.30 15.01 44.53
CA SER A 746 19.08 14.05 45.32
C SER A 746 19.70 14.72 46.54
N PHE A 747 19.75 13.98 47.65
CA PHE A 747 20.51 14.31 48.84
C PHE A 747 21.26 13.07 49.32
N LEU A 748 22.56 13.03 49.03
CA LEU A 748 23.44 11.91 49.32
C LEU A 748 24.33 12.21 50.53
N GLY A 749 24.30 11.35 51.54
CA GLY A 749 25.29 11.32 52.61
C GLY A 749 26.22 10.12 52.45
N LYS A 750 27.53 10.32 52.64
CA LYS A 750 28.54 9.27 52.52
C LYS A 750 29.52 9.34 53.69
N VAL A 751 29.87 8.18 54.22
CA VAL A 751 30.95 8.00 55.20
C VAL A 751 31.89 6.92 54.67
N GLY A 752 33.20 7.17 54.74
CA GLY A 752 34.17 6.22 54.22
C GLY A 752 35.56 6.41 54.75
N THR A 753 36.47 5.58 54.26
CA THR A 753 37.89 5.65 54.57
C THR A 753 38.73 5.18 53.38
N HIS A 754 39.91 5.78 53.25
CA HIS A 754 40.97 5.24 52.39
C HIS A 754 42.06 4.64 53.26
N VAL A 755 42.52 3.44 52.92
CA VAL A 755 43.67 2.79 53.56
C VAL A 755 44.70 2.53 52.48
N GLY A 756 45.90 3.09 52.64
CA GLY A 756 46.92 2.99 51.61
C GLY A 756 48.33 3.07 52.15
N ARG A 757 49.30 3.07 51.25
CA ARG A 757 50.71 3.16 51.61
C ARG A 757 51.46 4.10 50.67
N THR A 758 52.19 5.04 51.23
CA THR A 758 53.11 5.93 50.51
C THR A 758 54.44 5.23 50.28
N ILE A 759 54.81 5.07 49.01
CA ILE A 759 56.07 4.46 48.57
C ILE A 759 56.88 5.56 47.87
N PRO A 760 57.98 6.05 48.48
CA PRO A 760 58.84 7.03 47.83
C PRO A 760 59.60 6.40 46.65
N LEU A 761 59.79 7.17 45.57
CA LEU A 761 60.57 6.78 44.40
C LEU A 761 61.98 7.34 44.47
N GLU A 762 62.98 6.58 44.02
CA GLU A 762 64.39 7.01 44.00
C GLU A 762 64.62 8.30 43.17
N SER A 763 63.73 8.60 42.24
CA SER A 763 63.74 9.78 41.37
C SER A 763 63.14 11.06 42.00
N GLY A 764 62.68 11.02 43.25
CA GLY A 764 62.14 12.20 43.96
C GLY A 764 60.62 12.38 43.93
N GLY A 765 59.87 11.33 43.58
CA GLY A 765 58.39 11.28 43.60
C GLY A 765 57.83 10.23 44.55
N PHE A 766 56.55 9.86 44.40
CA PHE A 766 55.91 8.80 45.20
C PHE A 766 54.88 8.01 44.41
N VAL A 767 54.53 6.83 44.92
CA VAL A 767 53.37 6.04 44.51
C VAL A 767 52.56 5.68 45.77
N GLN A 768 51.24 5.86 45.70
CA GLN A 768 50.29 5.61 46.77
C GLN A 768 49.15 4.71 46.29
N PRO A 769 49.31 3.37 46.32
CA PRO A 769 48.17 2.47 46.23
C PRO A 769 47.28 2.59 47.48
N TYR A 770 45.96 2.55 47.29
CA TYR A 770 44.97 2.55 48.36
C TYR A 770 43.74 1.72 48.03
N VAL A 771 43.03 1.31 49.08
CA VAL A 771 41.69 0.72 49.05
C VAL A 771 40.72 1.70 49.68
N LYS A 772 39.52 1.79 49.12
CA LYS A 772 38.41 2.61 49.57
C LYS A 772 37.30 1.72 50.11
N LEU A 773 36.77 2.08 51.27
CA LEU A 773 35.57 1.48 51.86
C LEU A 773 34.62 2.61 52.25
N ALA A 774 33.38 2.55 51.81
CA ALA A 774 32.37 3.57 52.12
C ALA A 774 30.96 2.99 52.22
N ALA A 775 30.10 3.71 52.96
CA ALA A 775 28.66 3.53 52.94
C ALA A 775 28.03 4.86 52.53
N ALA A 776 27.10 4.81 51.59
CA ALA A 776 26.37 5.98 51.11
C ALA A 776 24.87 5.76 51.24
N HIS A 777 24.13 6.80 51.59
CA HIS A 777 22.68 6.78 51.73
C HIS A 777 22.07 7.94 50.95
N GLU A 778 21.15 7.63 50.04
CA GLU A 778 20.31 8.61 49.34
C GLU A 778 19.05 8.86 50.16
N PHE A 779 18.83 10.11 50.55
CA PHE A 779 17.76 10.55 51.45
C PHE A 779 16.59 11.21 50.72
N ALA A 780 16.80 11.73 49.52
CA ALA A 780 15.73 12.36 48.76
C ALA A 780 14.67 11.31 48.40
N LYS A 781 13.44 11.66 48.74
CA LYS A 781 12.22 10.92 48.44
C LYS A 781 11.27 11.88 47.73
N SER A 782 10.27 11.36 47.03
CA SER A 782 9.23 12.18 46.37
C SER A 782 9.68 12.94 45.11
N ASN A 783 10.55 12.33 44.30
CA ASN A 783 10.57 12.68 42.88
C ASN A 783 9.31 12.03 42.25
N GLU A 784 8.57 12.81 41.44
CA GLU A 784 7.33 12.34 40.83
C GLU A 784 7.34 12.60 39.32
N VAL A 785 6.94 11.58 38.58
CA VAL A 785 6.73 11.62 37.14
C VAL A 785 5.26 11.39 36.88
N ARG A 786 4.60 12.38 36.27
CA ARG A 786 3.23 12.26 35.78
C ARG A 786 3.26 11.88 34.30
N VAL A 787 2.75 10.69 33.99
CA VAL A 787 2.52 10.22 32.62
C VAL A 787 1.02 10.29 32.37
N ASN A 788 0.62 11.11 31.40
CA ASN A 788 -0.76 11.48 31.14
C ASN A 788 -1.50 11.86 32.45
N ASN A 789 -2.39 10.97 32.92
CA ASN A 789 -3.22 11.18 34.10
C ASN A 789 -2.76 10.40 35.34
N THR A 790 -1.68 9.62 35.22
CA THR A 790 -1.14 8.76 36.28
C THR A 790 0.17 9.35 36.83
N THR A 791 0.33 9.33 38.15
CA THR A 791 1.55 9.82 38.82
C THR A 791 2.33 8.65 39.40
N PHE A 792 3.61 8.57 39.05
CA PHE A 792 4.56 7.58 39.53
C PHE A 792 5.60 8.25 40.43
N SER A 793 6.06 7.55 41.46
CA SER A 793 7.17 7.99 42.31
C SER A 793 8.43 7.25 41.89
N ASP A 794 9.45 7.95 41.40
CA ASP A 794 10.77 7.39 41.11
C ASP A 794 11.69 7.54 42.33
N ASP A 795 11.53 6.64 43.30
CA ASP A 795 12.25 6.66 44.58
C ASP A 795 13.59 5.92 44.51
N LEU A 796 14.68 6.67 44.37
CA LEU A 796 16.04 6.15 44.41
C LEU A 796 16.64 6.08 45.83
N SER A 797 15.86 6.36 46.89
CA SER A 797 16.36 6.37 48.27
C SER A 797 16.82 4.98 48.73
N GLY A 798 17.90 4.95 49.50
CA GLY A 798 18.47 3.69 49.98
C GLY A 798 19.94 3.77 50.32
N THR A 799 20.40 2.75 51.06
CA THR A 799 21.81 2.58 51.43
C THR A 799 22.51 1.70 50.41
N ARG A 800 23.73 2.08 50.04
CA ARG A 800 24.67 1.26 49.27
C ARG A 800 26.03 1.15 49.97
N GLY A 801 26.64 -0.03 49.87
CA GLY A 801 28.05 -0.23 50.22
C GLY A 801 28.93 0.04 49.02
N GLU A 802 30.03 0.76 49.20
CA GLU A 802 31.01 1.08 48.17
C GLU A 802 32.38 0.49 48.54
N VAL A 803 33.02 -0.20 47.59
CA VAL A 803 34.41 -0.66 47.69
C VAL A 803 35.15 -0.24 46.43
N GLY A 804 36.39 0.20 46.59
CA GLY A 804 37.22 0.60 45.46
C GLY A 804 38.69 0.41 45.74
N ALA A 805 39.49 0.55 44.69
CA ALA A 805 40.94 0.58 44.79
C ALA A 805 41.47 1.65 43.84
N GLY A 806 42.57 2.29 44.21
CA GLY A 806 43.16 3.33 43.40
C GLY A 806 44.65 3.48 43.64
N MET A 807 45.26 4.31 42.83
CA MET A 807 46.66 4.66 42.92
C MET A 807 46.84 6.13 42.55
N ALA A 808 47.56 6.88 43.39
CA ALA A 808 48.08 8.20 43.05
C ALA A 808 49.60 8.13 42.91
N ALA A 809 50.17 8.77 41.89
CA ALA A 809 51.61 8.76 41.66
C ALA A 809 52.10 10.15 41.23
N GLN A 810 53.18 10.62 41.86
CA GLN A 810 53.93 11.79 41.41
C GLN A 810 55.10 11.30 40.55
N ILE A 811 54.99 11.53 39.24
CA ILE A 811 55.93 11.01 38.24
C ILE A 811 57.10 11.98 38.03
N SER A 812 56.86 13.27 38.19
CA SER A 812 57.88 14.33 38.16
C SER A 812 57.53 15.44 39.14
N ASN A 813 58.38 16.46 39.24
CA ASN A 813 58.10 17.62 40.08
C ASN A 813 56.78 18.31 39.72
N VAL A 814 56.37 18.27 38.44
CA VAL A 814 55.19 19.00 37.94
C VAL A 814 54.00 18.09 37.59
N LEU A 815 54.20 16.79 37.37
CA LEU A 815 53.16 15.87 36.87
C LEU A 815 52.75 14.82 37.90
N GLN A 816 51.44 14.75 38.16
CA GLN A 816 50.79 13.70 38.94
C GLN A 816 49.76 12.95 38.09
N LEU A 817 49.64 11.64 38.35
CA LEU A 817 48.65 10.72 37.77
C LEU A 817 47.84 10.09 38.90
N HIS A 818 46.54 9.89 38.69
CA HIS A 818 45.74 9.00 39.53
C HIS A 818 44.82 8.12 38.68
N ALA A 819 44.52 6.94 39.21
CA ALA A 819 43.53 6.03 38.64
C ALA A 819 42.76 5.33 39.76
N ASP A 820 41.46 5.14 39.56
CA ASP A 820 40.54 4.53 40.52
C ASP A 820 39.62 3.53 39.82
N VAL A 821 39.28 2.46 40.53
CA VAL A 821 38.20 1.54 40.19
C VAL A 821 37.24 1.40 41.37
N ASP A 822 35.93 1.43 41.10
CA ASP A 822 34.87 1.41 42.12
C ASP A 822 33.82 0.33 41.80
N TYR A 823 33.28 -0.30 42.85
CA TYR A 823 32.10 -1.14 42.85
C TYR A 823 31.16 -0.67 43.97
N SER A 824 29.85 -0.67 43.73
CA SER A 824 28.87 -0.46 44.79
C SER A 824 27.61 -1.27 44.60
N ASN A 825 26.97 -1.64 45.71
CA ASN A 825 25.73 -2.40 45.69
C ASN A 825 24.73 -1.89 46.73
N GLY A 826 23.47 -1.76 46.33
CA GLY A 826 22.35 -1.28 47.12
C GLY A 826 21.02 -1.77 46.52
N LYS A 827 19.90 -1.46 47.20
CA LYS A 827 18.57 -1.94 46.76
C LYS A 827 18.16 -1.41 45.39
N ASN A 828 18.24 -0.10 45.18
CA ASN A 828 17.71 0.57 43.97
C ASN A 828 18.82 0.97 42.98
N ILE A 829 20.08 0.98 43.42
CA ILE A 829 21.24 1.35 42.60
C ILE A 829 22.38 0.40 42.90
N GLU A 830 22.84 -0.31 41.87
CA GLU A 830 24.11 -1.02 41.83
C GLU A 830 25.05 -0.30 40.86
N GLN A 831 26.33 -0.21 41.19
CA GLN A 831 27.39 0.21 40.28
C GLN A 831 28.35 -0.97 40.06
N PRO A 832 28.14 -1.82 39.03
CA PRO A 832 28.99 -2.99 38.80
C PRO A 832 30.46 -2.63 38.51
N TRP A 833 30.69 -1.46 37.92
CA TRP A 833 32.02 -0.92 37.73
C TRP A 833 31.98 0.60 37.58
N GLY A 834 33.03 1.26 38.08
CA GLY A 834 33.42 2.62 37.74
C GLY A 834 34.92 2.68 37.55
N VAL A 835 35.38 3.50 36.61
CA VAL A 835 36.79 3.74 36.33
C VAL A 835 37.00 5.25 36.19
N SER A 836 38.05 5.74 36.83
CA SER A 836 38.51 7.12 36.70
C SER A 836 40.01 7.15 36.43
N VAL A 837 40.45 8.03 35.53
CA VAL A 837 41.86 8.32 35.31
C VAL A 837 42.02 9.83 35.20
N GLY A 838 42.99 10.39 35.91
CA GLY A 838 43.24 11.83 35.85
C GLY A 838 44.71 12.20 35.93
N LEU A 839 45.01 13.33 35.29
CA LEU A 839 46.33 13.94 35.21
C LEU A 839 46.25 15.33 35.81
N ARG A 840 47.28 15.70 36.58
CA ARG A 840 47.42 17.03 37.16
C ARG A 840 48.80 17.58 36.89
N PHE A 841 48.86 18.79 36.36
CA PHE A 841 50.07 19.58 36.18
C PHE A 841 50.08 20.71 37.20
N THR A 842 51.15 20.79 37.98
CA THR A 842 51.32 21.74 39.09
C THR A 842 52.51 22.67 38.84
N TRP A 843 52.45 23.89 39.38
CA TRP A 843 53.53 24.88 39.34
C TRP A 843 53.80 25.51 40.72
#